data_AF-A0A7C4MN41-F1
#
_entry.id   AF-A0A7C4MN41-F1
#
_cell.length_a   1.000
_cell.length_b   1.000
_cell.length_c   1.000
_cell.angle_alpha   90.00
_cell.angle_beta   90.00
_cell.angle_gamma   90.00
#
_symmetry.space_group_name_H-M   'P 1'
#
loop_
_entity.id
_entity.type
_entity.pdbx_description
1 polymer ?
#
loop_
_entity_poly.entity_id
_entity_poly.type
_entity_poly.pdbx_seq_one_letter_code
_entity_poly.pdbx_strand_id
1 'polypeptide(L)'
;MKDQMKKGIGVVLACMLIVFWGGLTIDKCSAGIDTSMSVRKSEGTLLQYKAGKHVLGFSSEKMYVVGMGYALIEEFVGARAVVPESLGVGGDTSGKEGAADFRGVQYRDLWKAITVKYDPARDGLFESVYIINPGGEPKDIKLKYNTPVQVEQDGTLKFAHPSRKGYFTQSAPVAWQEIGGQKKRVKVGFKTHADHVIGFEVGDYDRTIPLVIDPVYQWHAFYGSGSEDYGYGIAVDTSGNVYVTGKSYVSWNGDGDTAPKHPHSGYIDMVVLKLDKEGLYQWHTFYGSKEFDEGLGIAVDISGNVYVTGQSVASWNGDGGTAPKHPHSGNFDMVVLKLDKEGLYQWHTFYGSYSDGQDIAVDGSGNVYVTGRSYVSWNGDGGTAPKHPHSGNYDMVVLKLDKKGLYQWHTFYGSSSDDYGNGIAVDSSGNVYVTGGSYASWNGDGNTAPKHPHSGNYDMVVLKLDMKGLYQWHTFYGSRYIDHGYDIAVDISGNVYVSEGSSASWNGDGDTSPIHPYSGNYDMVVLKLGKDGLYQWHTFYGSSSDDYGYGIAVDISGNVYVSGGSYASWRGDSNTAPIHPYSGNYDMVVLKLASGDQDQYAVTVNASGTGSGAVSSTPAGIGFTYPAATSGNALFDSGSEIVLTATANAGSSASWSICPGIPAGDGTSVATCTISNLDEAISAAVTFSSQASGPDLTGYWKQMIVKKMGKKYLSIGHLVVQNSGDTDAGSFKVTFYLSEDGVTLGQVLKSTEVGSLKAGSETTLRFVYFSKNPLSGQYMIALIDSDDGVAEKDESNNRVVYQIP
;
A
#
# COMPACT_ATOMS: atom_id res chain seq x y z
N MET A 1 67.11 -12.12 -7.02
CA MET A 1 65.74 -12.20 -6.47
C MET A 1 65.53 -11.35 -5.21
N LYS A 2 66.41 -11.33 -4.21
CA LYS A 2 66.27 -10.43 -3.04
C LYS A 2 66.49 -8.93 -3.33
N ASP A 3 67.22 -8.55 -4.39
CA ASP A 3 67.34 -7.14 -4.82
C ASP A 3 66.28 -6.67 -5.83
N GLN A 4 65.49 -7.59 -6.39
CA GLN A 4 64.31 -7.25 -7.22
C GLN A 4 63.06 -7.03 -6.36
N MET A 5 63.03 -7.54 -5.12
CA MET A 5 61.94 -7.27 -4.16
C MET A 5 62.03 -5.92 -3.46
N LYS A 6 63.20 -5.26 -3.42
CA LYS A 6 63.34 -3.94 -2.78
C LYS A 6 62.94 -2.76 -3.68
N LYS A 7 62.89 -2.92 -5.00
CA LYS A 7 62.47 -1.86 -5.94
C LYS A 7 60.97 -1.82 -6.25
N GLY A 8 60.25 -2.93 -6.04
CA GLY A 8 58.79 -2.99 -6.24
C GLY A 8 57.93 -2.51 -5.07
N ILE A 9 58.50 -2.45 -3.86
CA ILE A 9 57.74 -2.10 -2.63
C ILE A 9 57.76 -0.58 -2.36
N GLY A 10 58.72 0.17 -2.92
CA GLY A 10 58.84 1.62 -2.68
C GLY A 10 57.83 2.49 -3.44
N VAL A 11 57.30 2.04 -4.58
CA VAL A 11 56.39 2.85 -5.43
C VAL A 11 54.93 2.69 -5.01
N VAL A 12 54.54 1.51 -4.50
CA VAL A 12 53.17 1.25 -4.02
C VAL A 12 52.88 1.95 -2.69
N LEU A 13 53.89 2.12 -1.82
CA LEU A 13 53.74 2.90 -0.58
C LEU A 13 53.60 4.43 -0.82
N ALA A 14 54.15 4.96 -1.91
CA ALA A 14 54.10 6.40 -2.20
C ALA A 14 52.71 6.87 -2.69
N CYS A 15 51.93 5.99 -3.35
CA CYS A 15 50.53 6.28 -3.68
C CYS A 15 49.58 6.06 -2.48
N MET A 16 49.96 5.29 -1.46
CA MET A 16 49.12 5.02 -0.29
C MET A 16 49.17 6.12 0.79
N LEU A 17 50.22 6.93 0.85
CA LEU A 17 50.40 7.93 1.92
C LEU A 17 49.89 9.34 1.61
N ILE A 18 49.46 9.62 0.37
CA ILE A 18 48.98 10.96 -0.05
C ILE A 18 47.45 11.02 -0.23
N VAL A 19 46.75 9.88 -0.24
CA VAL A 19 45.26 9.87 -0.34
C VAL A 19 44.58 10.20 1.00
N PHE A 20 45.30 10.14 2.12
CA PHE A 20 44.74 10.54 3.42
C PHE A 20 44.91 12.02 3.76
N TRP A 21 45.88 12.75 3.21
CA TRP A 21 46.02 14.21 3.33
C TRP A 21 46.66 14.78 2.06
N GLY A 22 45.89 15.49 1.23
CA GLY A 22 46.39 16.27 0.09
C GLY A 22 45.96 15.73 -1.28
N GLY A 23 44.95 16.36 -1.88
CA GLY A 23 44.42 15.99 -3.19
C GLY A 23 45.45 16.08 -4.34
N LEU A 24 45.48 15.06 -5.20
CA LEU A 24 46.06 15.05 -6.55
C LEU A 24 45.48 13.87 -7.37
N THR A 25 45.30 14.07 -8.69
CA THR A 25 44.62 13.20 -9.68
C THR A 25 45.54 12.16 -10.36
N ILE A 26 44.92 11.19 -11.06
CA ILE A 26 45.51 9.94 -11.63
C ILE A 26 46.53 10.14 -12.78
N ASP A 27 46.88 11.36 -13.19
CA ASP A 27 47.63 11.59 -14.44
C ASP A 27 49.17 11.47 -14.32
N LYS A 28 49.71 10.91 -13.23
CA LYS A 28 51.18 10.70 -13.05
C LYS A 28 51.61 9.31 -12.57
N CYS A 29 50.86 8.27 -12.93
CA CYS A 29 51.29 6.87 -12.72
C CYS A 29 51.73 6.17 -14.03
N SER A 30 52.40 6.90 -14.93
CA SER A 30 52.92 6.38 -16.21
C SER A 30 54.41 6.72 -16.38
N ALA A 31 55.27 6.09 -15.57
CA ALA A 31 56.70 6.06 -15.84
C ALA A 31 57.23 4.65 -15.56
N GLY A 32 57.12 3.77 -16.56
CA GLY A 32 57.65 2.41 -16.48
C GLY A 32 57.00 1.37 -17.39
N ILE A 33 56.14 1.76 -18.33
CA ILE A 33 55.57 0.84 -19.34
C ILE A 33 56.17 1.22 -20.70
N ASP A 34 56.74 0.21 -21.33
CA ASP A 34 57.50 0.26 -22.58
C ASP A 34 56.69 0.94 -23.71
N THR A 35 57.30 1.97 -24.31
CA THR A 35 56.70 2.86 -25.30
C THR A 35 56.88 2.31 -26.70
N SER A 36 55.89 1.58 -27.21
CA SER A 36 55.80 1.30 -28.66
C SER A 36 54.36 1.30 -29.17
N MET A 37 53.57 2.33 -28.88
CA MET A 37 52.39 2.68 -29.66
C MET A 37 52.20 4.20 -29.58
N SER A 38 52.27 4.86 -30.73
CA SER A 38 52.15 6.31 -30.87
C SER A 38 50.77 6.79 -30.41
N VAL A 39 50.72 7.49 -29.29
CA VAL A 39 49.52 8.19 -28.80
C VAL A 39 49.27 9.40 -29.70
N ARG A 40 48.25 9.34 -30.55
CA ARG A 40 47.61 10.54 -31.09
C ARG A 40 46.79 11.18 -29.98
N LYS A 41 47.07 12.45 -29.69
CA LYS A 41 46.19 13.33 -28.92
C LYS A 41 44.79 13.35 -29.56
N SER A 42 43.77 12.96 -28.80
CA SER A 42 42.44 13.56 -28.88
C SER A 42 41.98 13.82 -27.46
N GLU A 43 41.90 15.10 -27.10
CA GLU A 43 41.26 15.58 -25.87
C GLU A 43 39.78 15.17 -25.91
N GLY A 44 39.37 14.34 -24.96
CA GLY A 44 37.98 13.97 -24.72
C GLY A 44 37.69 14.10 -23.23
N THR A 45 36.64 14.82 -22.88
CA THR A 45 36.24 15.16 -21.50
C THR A 45 36.04 13.88 -20.69
N LEU A 46 36.92 13.61 -19.72
CA LEU A 46 36.78 12.51 -18.77
C LEU A 46 35.94 12.99 -17.59
N LEU A 47 34.68 12.55 -17.48
CA LEU A 47 33.87 12.83 -16.30
C LEU A 47 34.26 11.87 -15.18
N GLN A 48 34.40 12.38 -13.96
CA GLN A 48 34.81 11.60 -12.79
C GLN A 48 33.85 11.82 -11.63
N TYR A 49 33.45 10.72 -10.99
CA TYR A 49 32.55 10.73 -9.84
C TYR A 49 33.00 9.76 -8.75
N LYS A 50 32.49 9.94 -7.54
CA LYS A 50 32.62 9.00 -6.43
C LYS A 50 31.34 8.19 -6.26
N ALA A 51 31.51 6.88 -6.03
CA ALA A 51 30.44 5.97 -5.64
C ALA A 51 30.99 5.05 -4.54
N GLY A 52 30.58 5.27 -3.29
CA GLY A 52 31.15 4.59 -2.12
C GLY A 52 32.66 4.81 -2.00
N LYS A 53 33.44 3.71 -1.95
CA LYS A 53 34.91 3.72 -1.91
C LYS A 53 35.57 3.71 -3.31
N HIS A 54 34.79 3.88 -4.37
CA HIS A 54 35.25 3.78 -5.76
C HIS A 54 35.19 5.13 -6.47
N VAL A 55 36.04 5.27 -7.51
CA VAL A 55 35.98 6.36 -8.47
C VAL A 55 35.45 5.80 -9.79
N LEU A 56 34.41 6.44 -10.32
CA LEU A 56 33.84 6.15 -11.64
C LEU A 56 34.38 7.15 -12.64
N GLY A 57 34.92 6.67 -13.76
CA GLY A 57 35.41 7.49 -14.86
C GLY A 57 34.63 7.22 -16.15
N PHE A 58 34.27 8.27 -16.89
CA PHE A 58 33.49 8.16 -18.11
C PHE A 58 34.20 8.95 -19.22
N SER A 59 34.63 8.25 -20.26
CA SER A 59 35.31 8.80 -21.43
C SER A 59 34.54 8.42 -22.69
N SER A 60 34.89 8.98 -23.84
CA SER A 60 34.12 8.78 -25.07
C SER A 60 34.04 7.34 -25.58
N GLU A 61 34.90 6.44 -25.10
CA GLU A 61 34.99 5.05 -25.58
C GLU A 61 35.00 4.04 -24.43
N LYS A 62 35.09 4.49 -23.17
CA LYS A 62 35.33 3.64 -22.01
C LYS A 62 34.68 4.17 -20.74
N MET A 63 34.27 3.24 -19.90
CA MET A 63 33.93 3.46 -18.51
C MET A 63 34.93 2.75 -17.59
N TYR A 64 35.25 3.40 -16.48
CA TYR A 64 36.25 2.97 -15.51
C TYR A 64 35.61 2.84 -14.14
N VAL A 65 35.87 1.72 -13.47
CA VAL A 65 35.53 1.51 -12.06
C VAL A 65 36.81 1.26 -11.28
N VAL A 66 37.23 2.23 -10.48
CA VAL A 66 38.52 2.22 -9.78
C VAL A 66 38.32 2.03 -8.29
N GLY A 67 38.93 1.00 -7.69
CA GLY A 67 38.90 0.77 -6.25
C GLY A 67 39.87 -0.34 -5.79
N MET A 68 40.29 -0.29 -4.52
CA MET A 68 41.09 -1.34 -3.85
C MET A 68 42.31 -1.89 -4.64
N GLY A 69 43.00 -1.03 -5.39
CA GLY A 69 44.23 -1.39 -6.12
C GLY A 69 44.01 -1.96 -7.53
N TYR A 70 42.78 -1.91 -8.07
CA TYR A 70 42.46 -2.34 -9.42
C TYR A 70 41.51 -1.35 -10.13
N ALA A 71 41.51 -1.37 -11.46
CA ALA A 71 40.55 -0.66 -12.30
C ALA A 71 39.88 -1.67 -13.23
N LEU A 72 38.58 -1.89 -13.05
CA LEU A 72 37.75 -2.59 -14.04
C LEU A 72 37.49 -1.58 -15.17
N ILE A 73 37.80 -1.99 -16.40
CA ILE A 73 37.65 -1.16 -17.60
C ILE A 73 36.62 -1.83 -18.48
N GLU A 74 35.58 -1.09 -18.80
CA GLU A 74 34.56 -1.45 -19.79
C GLU A 74 34.80 -0.61 -21.05
N GLU A 75 35.10 -1.29 -22.17
CA GLU A 75 35.34 -0.65 -23.46
C GLU A 75 34.15 -0.89 -24.41
N PHE A 76 33.69 0.17 -25.06
CA PHE A 76 32.54 0.16 -25.97
C PHE A 76 32.99 -0.28 -27.37
N VAL A 77 32.97 -1.60 -27.63
CA VAL A 77 33.49 -2.16 -28.88
C VAL A 77 32.57 -1.84 -30.05
N GLY A 78 33.13 -1.27 -31.11
CA GLY A 78 32.37 -0.90 -32.31
C GLY A 78 31.41 0.27 -32.12
N ALA A 79 31.52 0.98 -30.98
CA ALA A 79 30.77 2.19 -30.70
C ALA A 79 31.36 3.41 -31.43
N ARG A 80 30.56 4.47 -31.51
CA ARG A 80 31.02 5.80 -31.89
C ARG A 80 31.64 6.48 -30.68
N ALA A 81 32.72 7.21 -30.87
CA ALA A 81 33.23 8.10 -29.83
C ALA A 81 32.21 9.24 -29.61
N VAL A 82 31.48 9.20 -28.50
CA VAL A 82 30.48 10.21 -28.12
C VAL A 82 30.85 10.82 -26.78
N VAL A 83 30.59 12.12 -26.59
CA VAL A 83 30.94 12.80 -25.33
C VAL A 83 29.96 12.34 -24.24
N PRO A 84 30.43 11.84 -23.09
CA PRO A 84 29.54 11.50 -21.97
C PRO A 84 28.85 12.77 -21.43
N GLU A 85 27.55 12.67 -21.18
CA GLU A 85 26.72 13.75 -20.65
C GLU A 85 26.39 13.48 -19.18
N SER A 86 26.61 14.45 -18.30
CA SER A 86 26.19 14.35 -16.89
C SER A 86 24.68 14.54 -16.75
N LEU A 87 24.03 13.76 -15.90
CA LEU A 87 22.60 13.85 -15.60
C LEU A 87 22.27 14.75 -14.38
N GLY A 88 23.25 15.52 -13.87
CA GLY A 88 23.07 16.49 -12.77
C GLY A 88 24.05 17.67 -12.83
N VAL A 89 23.84 18.70 -11.99
CA VAL A 89 24.74 19.87 -11.90
C VAL A 89 25.97 19.51 -11.08
N GLY A 90 27.13 19.27 -11.71
CA GLY A 90 28.41 19.18 -10.98
C GLY A 90 29.45 18.14 -11.40
N GLY A 91 29.53 17.71 -12.66
CA GLY A 91 30.70 16.95 -13.12
C GLY A 91 31.94 17.85 -13.22
N ASP A 92 32.94 17.68 -12.35
CA ASP A 92 34.21 18.43 -12.45
C ASP A 92 34.97 17.98 -13.69
N THR A 93 35.07 18.88 -14.68
CA THR A 93 35.89 18.70 -15.89
C THR A 93 37.30 19.26 -15.73
N SER A 94 37.59 19.86 -14.58
CA SER A 94 38.75 20.74 -14.35
C SER A 94 39.81 20.16 -13.40
N GLY A 95 39.77 18.87 -13.07
CA GLY A 95 40.88 18.19 -12.39
C GLY A 95 41.38 18.86 -11.10
N LYS A 96 40.55 19.66 -10.43
CA LYS A 96 40.89 20.44 -9.24
C LYS A 96 39.78 20.32 -8.21
N GLU A 97 40.11 19.61 -7.14
CA GLU A 97 39.34 19.34 -5.92
C GLU A 97 38.19 18.32 -6.06
N GLY A 98 38.47 17.08 -5.63
CA GLY A 98 37.52 16.04 -5.21
C GLY A 98 36.36 15.73 -6.17
N ALA A 99 36.44 14.59 -6.88
CA ALA A 99 35.33 14.09 -7.71
C ALA A 99 33.98 14.12 -6.97
N ALA A 100 32.95 14.65 -7.63
CA ALA A 100 31.60 14.81 -7.09
C ALA A 100 30.89 13.47 -6.92
N ASP A 101 29.83 13.42 -6.10
CA ASP A 101 29.01 12.22 -5.96
C ASP A 101 28.38 11.84 -7.29
N PHE A 102 28.31 10.54 -7.58
CA PHE A 102 27.74 10.04 -8.81
C PHE A 102 26.23 10.33 -8.87
N ARG A 103 25.79 11.06 -9.90
CA ARG A 103 24.39 11.46 -10.15
C ARG A 103 23.85 10.95 -11.49
N GLY A 104 24.63 10.14 -12.18
CA GLY A 104 24.29 9.55 -13.47
C GLY A 104 25.02 10.19 -14.66
N VAL A 105 25.28 9.37 -15.68
CA VAL A 105 25.91 9.74 -16.94
C VAL A 105 25.18 9.04 -18.08
N GLN A 106 24.97 9.73 -19.21
CA GLN A 106 24.44 9.12 -20.42
C GLN A 106 25.38 9.29 -21.62
N TYR A 107 25.39 8.28 -22.48
CA TYR A 107 25.99 8.28 -23.80
C TYR A 107 24.87 8.15 -24.83
N ARG A 108 24.49 9.26 -25.47
CA ARG A 108 23.49 9.26 -26.53
C ARG A 108 24.07 8.73 -27.83
N ASP A 109 23.32 7.86 -28.50
CA ASP A 109 23.72 7.27 -29.80
C ASP A 109 25.14 6.67 -29.80
N LEU A 110 25.53 6.03 -28.68
CA LEU A 110 26.82 5.38 -28.48
C LEU A 110 27.05 4.29 -29.54
N TRP A 111 26.02 3.47 -29.77
CA TRP A 111 25.84 2.75 -31.03
C TRP A 111 24.66 3.36 -31.78
N LYS A 112 24.50 2.99 -33.05
CA LYS A 112 23.44 3.55 -33.90
C LYS A 112 22.07 3.40 -33.21
N ALA A 113 21.43 4.52 -32.88
CA ALA A 113 20.12 4.58 -32.21
C ALA A 113 20.09 3.88 -30.83
N ILE A 114 21.22 3.78 -30.14
CA ILE A 114 21.33 3.16 -28.81
C ILE A 114 21.92 4.17 -27.83
N THR A 115 21.15 4.50 -26.80
CA THR A 115 21.60 5.31 -25.68
C THR A 115 21.94 4.40 -24.50
N VAL A 116 23.09 4.62 -23.87
CA VAL A 116 23.47 3.94 -22.62
C VAL A 116 23.43 4.96 -21.49
N LYS A 117 22.77 4.61 -20.40
CA LYS A 117 22.80 5.37 -19.16
C LYS A 117 23.48 4.57 -18.08
N TYR A 118 24.24 5.25 -17.27
CA TYR A 118 24.74 4.76 -16.00
C TYR A 118 24.09 5.61 -14.93
N ASP A 119 23.22 5.03 -14.12
CA ASP A 119 22.48 5.75 -13.08
C ASP A 119 22.95 5.28 -11.68
N PRO A 120 22.80 6.08 -10.63
CA PRO A 120 23.20 5.66 -9.28
C PRO A 120 22.43 4.41 -8.82
N ALA A 121 23.14 3.33 -8.49
CA ALA A 121 22.53 2.11 -7.94
C ALA A 121 22.42 2.18 -6.41
N ARG A 122 21.40 1.52 -5.86
CA ARG A 122 21.13 1.46 -4.42
C ARG A 122 22.13 0.58 -3.66
N ASP A 123 22.42 -0.62 -4.18
CA ASP A 123 23.30 -1.63 -3.54
C ASP A 123 24.52 -2.00 -4.41
N GLY A 124 24.96 -1.06 -5.24
CA GLY A 124 26.06 -1.25 -6.18
C GLY A 124 26.75 0.07 -6.52
N LEU A 125 27.65 0.04 -7.50
CA LEU A 125 28.38 1.25 -7.89
C LEU A 125 27.56 2.14 -8.83
N PHE A 126 26.79 1.52 -9.72
CA PHE A 126 25.87 2.14 -10.67
C PHE A 126 25.02 1.04 -11.34
N GLU A 127 23.90 1.43 -11.94
CA GLU A 127 23.10 0.59 -12.84
C GLU A 127 23.37 0.99 -14.29
N SER A 128 23.34 0.03 -15.22
CA SER A 128 23.49 0.33 -16.65
C SER A 128 22.17 0.06 -17.38
N VAL A 129 21.61 1.10 -18.00
CA VAL A 129 20.36 1.03 -18.76
C VAL A 129 20.66 1.24 -20.24
N TYR A 130 20.18 0.32 -21.09
CA TYR A 130 20.36 0.39 -22.54
C TYR A 130 19.01 0.70 -23.18
N ILE A 131 18.90 1.84 -23.86
CA ILE A 131 17.71 2.27 -24.58
C ILE A 131 17.98 2.13 -26.08
N ILE A 132 17.39 1.11 -26.69
CA ILE A 132 17.50 0.80 -28.12
C ILE A 132 16.29 1.44 -28.81
N ASN A 133 16.50 2.60 -29.45
CA ASN A 133 15.48 3.30 -30.22
C ASN A 133 15.24 2.62 -31.58
N PRO A 134 14.12 2.92 -32.27
CA PRO A 134 13.85 2.39 -33.60
C PRO A 134 15.02 2.57 -34.57
N GLY A 135 15.45 1.48 -35.20
CA GLY A 135 16.62 1.43 -36.09
C GLY A 135 17.96 1.08 -35.43
N GLY A 136 17.97 0.87 -34.10
CA GLY A 136 19.08 0.28 -33.34
C GLY A 136 18.93 -1.23 -33.19
N GLU A 137 20.05 -1.94 -33.04
CA GLU A 137 20.07 -3.40 -32.93
C GLU A 137 20.80 -3.84 -31.64
N PRO A 138 20.16 -4.61 -30.73
CA PRO A 138 20.78 -5.01 -29.45
C PRO A 138 22.11 -5.76 -29.59
N LYS A 139 22.29 -6.50 -30.69
CA LYS A 139 23.54 -7.21 -31.02
C LYS A 139 24.76 -6.30 -31.25
N ASP A 140 24.53 -5.01 -31.48
CA ASP A 140 25.58 -4.03 -31.68
C ASP A 140 26.22 -3.63 -30.35
N ILE A 141 25.51 -3.81 -29.22
CA ILE A 141 26.02 -3.56 -27.88
C ILE A 141 27.09 -4.61 -27.57
N LYS A 142 28.34 -4.15 -27.46
CA LYS A 142 29.50 -5.00 -27.15
C LYS A 142 30.38 -4.32 -26.12
N LEU A 143 30.41 -4.90 -24.93
CA LEU A 143 31.13 -4.41 -23.77
C LEU A 143 32.33 -5.32 -23.54
N LYS A 144 33.54 -4.79 -23.75
CA LYS A 144 34.77 -5.54 -23.50
C LYS A 144 35.31 -5.22 -22.13
N TYR A 145 35.55 -6.26 -21.34
CA TYR A 145 36.14 -6.11 -20.02
C TYR A 145 37.63 -6.49 -20.03
N ASN A 146 38.41 -5.83 -19.19
CA ASN A 146 39.85 -6.13 -19.02
C ASN A 146 40.12 -7.33 -18.09
N THR A 147 39.10 -8.12 -17.75
CA THR A 147 39.20 -9.33 -16.93
C THR A 147 38.23 -10.39 -17.46
N PRO A 148 38.47 -11.70 -17.21
CA PRO A 148 37.52 -12.74 -17.55
C PRO A 148 36.15 -12.51 -16.90
N VAL A 149 35.10 -12.70 -17.71
CA VAL A 149 33.69 -12.58 -17.31
C VAL A 149 32.98 -13.89 -17.60
N GLN A 150 32.16 -14.35 -16.65
CA GLN A 150 31.35 -15.55 -16.77
C GLN A 150 29.88 -15.20 -16.55
N VAL A 151 28.98 -15.84 -17.30
CA VAL A 151 27.53 -15.80 -17.04
C VAL A 151 27.22 -16.98 -16.12
N GLU A 152 26.71 -16.69 -14.93
CA GLU A 152 26.30 -17.66 -13.93
C GLU A 152 24.96 -18.32 -14.32
N GLN A 153 24.57 -19.40 -13.62
CA GLN A 153 23.34 -20.15 -13.93
C GLN A 153 22.06 -19.31 -13.79
N ASP A 154 22.06 -18.32 -12.89
CA ASP A 154 20.98 -17.37 -12.66
C ASP A 154 20.97 -16.22 -13.69
N GLY A 155 21.93 -16.20 -14.63
CA GLY A 155 22.08 -15.16 -15.65
C GLY A 155 22.92 -13.94 -15.21
N THR A 156 23.44 -13.91 -13.98
CA THR A 156 24.33 -12.86 -13.45
C THR A 156 25.69 -12.90 -14.15
N LEU A 157 26.31 -11.75 -14.47
CA LEU A 157 27.73 -11.70 -14.85
C LEU A 157 28.61 -11.67 -13.63
N LYS A 158 29.67 -12.47 -13.63
CA LYS A 158 30.71 -12.47 -12.62
C LYS A 158 32.06 -12.14 -13.24
N PHE A 159 32.71 -11.12 -12.70
CA PHE A 159 34.02 -10.63 -13.14
C PHE A 159 35.11 -11.14 -12.19
N ALA A 160 36.13 -11.80 -12.73
CA ALA A 160 37.24 -12.29 -11.92
C ALA A 160 38.10 -11.13 -11.40
N HIS A 161 38.45 -11.11 -10.10
CA HIS A 161 39.43 -10.16 -9.58
C HIS A 161 40.87 -10.68 -9.81
N PRO A 162 41.85 -9.85 -10.24
CA PRO A 162 43.21 -10.31 -10.56
C PRO A 162 43.96 -10.97 -9.40
N SER A 163 43.64 -10.60 -8.15
CA SER A 163 44.24 -11.21 -6.94
C SER A 163 43.60 -12.55 -6.53
N ARG A 164 42.54 -12.99 -7.23
CA ARG A 164 41.69 -14.16 -6.90
C ARG A 164 41.07 -14.14 -5.48
N LYS A 165 41.03 -12.97 -4.83
CA LYS A 165 40.41 -12.76 -3.50
C LYS A 165 39.13 -11.93 -3.58
N GLY A 166 38.20 -12.30 -4.45
CA GLY A 166 36.93 -11.59 -4.67
C GLY A 166 36.50 -11.58 -6.14
N TYR A 167 35.32 -10.99 -6.40
CA TYR A 167 34.74 -10.82 -7.73
C TYR A 167 33.83 -9.57 -7.74
N PHE A 168 33.54 -9.05 -8.93
CA PHE A 168 32.42 -8.13 -9.13
C PHE A 168 31.25 -8.93 -9.74
N THR A 169 30.03 -8.48 -9.55
CA THR A 169 28.86 -9.03 -10.24
C THR A 169 28.02 -7.95 -10.90
N GLN A 170 27.24 -8.35 -11.91
CA GLN A 170 26.16 -7.57 -12.49
C GLN A 170 24.95 -8.50 -12.65
N SER A 171 23.79 -8.10 -12.12
CA SER A 171 22.54 -8.85 -12.16
C SER A 171 22.17 -9.28 -13.58
N ALA A 172 21.42 -10.39 -13.69
CA ALA A 172 20.83 -10.82 -14.95
C ALA A 172 19.99 -9.70 -15.59
N PRO A 173 20.04 -9.51 -16.92
CA PRO A 173 19.32 -8.44 -17.59
C PRO A 173 17.84 -8.74 -17.65
N VAL A 174 17.05 -7.68 -17.56
CA VAL A 174 15.63 -7.67 -17.85
C VAL A 174 15.40 -6.69 -19.01
N ALA A 175 14.41 -6.94 -19.87
CA ALA A 175 14.09 -6.01 -20.94
C ALA A 175 12.58 -5.80 -21.09
N TRP A 176 12.17 -4.63 -21.59
CA TRP A 176 10.78 -4.30 -21.89
C TRP A 176 10.61 -3.23 -22.97
N GLN A 177 9.42 -3.13 -23.54
CA GLN A 177 8.96 -2.03 -24.37
C GLN A 177 7.77 -1.34 -23.71
N GLU A 178 7.66 -0.03 -23.85
CA GLU A 178 6.47 0.70 -23.38
C GLU A 178 5.44 0.79 -24.51
N ILE A 179 4.32 0.07 -24.35
CA ILE A 179 3.23 0.00 -25.34
C ILE A 179 1.93 0.37 -24.62
N GLY A 180 1.29 1.45 -25.04
CA GLY A 180 0.05 1.92 -24.40
C GLY A 180 0.22 2.31 -22.92
N GLY A 181 1.41 2.80 -22.52
CA GLY A 181 1.72 3.16 -21.14
C GLY A 181 2.10 1.99 -20.23
N GLN A 182 2.16 0.75 -20.74
CA GLN A 182 2.55 -0.44 -19.96
C GLN A 182 3.91 -0.99 -20.41
N LYS A 183 4.70 -1.50 -19.45
CA LYS A 183 5.97 -2.21 -19.71
C LYS A 183 5.70 -3.64 -20.14
N LYS A 184 5.83 -3.93 -21.43
CA LYS A 184 5.76 -5.29 -21.99
C LYS A 184 7.14 -5.94 -21.98
N ARG A 185 7.31 -7.02 -21.22
CA ARG A 185 8.59 -7.75 -21.12
C ARG A 185 9.06 -8.30 -22.47
N VAL A 186 10.37 -8.24 -22.68
CA VAL A 186 11.09 -8.87 -23.79
C VAL A 186 12.15 -9.78 -23.19
N LYS A 187 12.24 -11.01 -23.69
CA LYS A 187 13.26 -11.97 -23.22
C LYS A 187 14.64 -11.40 -23.51
N VAL A 188 15.54 -11.43 -22.53
CA VAL A 188 16.92 -11.00 -22.69
C VAL A 188 17.86 -11.86 -21.85
N GLY A 189 19.11 -11.99 -22.28
CA GLY A 189 20.19 -12.60 -21.51
C GLY A 189 21.53 -12.02 -21.95
N PHE A 190 22.56 -12.17 -21.10
CA PHE A 190 23.92 -11.85 -21.53
C PHE A 190 24.44 -12.90 -22.51
N LYS A 191 25.17 -12.44 -23.52
CA LYS A 191 25.83 -13.27 -24.52
C LYS A 191 27.33 -13.09 -24.44
N THR A 192 28.04 -14.17 -24.17
CA THR A 192 29.50 -14.16 -24.16
C THR A 192 30.06 -14.27 -25.58
N HIS A 193 31.12 -13.50 -25.83
CA HIS A 193 31.92 -13.54 -27.05
C HIS A 193 33.39 -13.77 -26.70
N ALA A 194 34.25 -13.94 -27.71
CA ALA A 194 35.69 -14.02 -27.51
C ALA A 194 36.25 -12.73 -26.86
N ASP A 195 37.46 -12.83 -26.29
CA ASP A 195 38.22 -11.69 -25.74
C ASP A 195 37.50 -10.88 -24.65
N HIS A 196 36.71 -11.56 -23.80
CA HIS A 196 35.96 -10.99 -22.67
C HIS A 196 34.90 -9.96 -23.09
N VAL A 197 34.38 -10.09 -24.30
CA VAL A 197 33.28 -9.25 -24.81
C VAL A 197 31.95 -9.85 -24.38
N ILE A 198 31.08 -9.02 -23.81
CA ILE A 198 29.69 -9.35 -23.47
C ILE A 198 28.76 -8.49 -24.32
N GLY A 199 27.72 -9.11 -24.87
CA GLY A 199 26.59 -8.44 -25.49
C GLY A 199 25.27 -8.95 -24.94
N PHE A 200 24.18 -8.65 -25.65
CA PHE A 200 22.84 -9.14 -25.29
C PHE A 200 22.32 -10.11 -26.35
N GLU A 201 21.65 -11.15 -25.89
CA GLU A 201 20.73 -11.94 -26.70
C GLU A 201 19.31 -11.53 -26.32
N VAL A 202 18.55 -11.02 -27.28
CA VAL A 202 17.19 -10.50 -27.08
C VAL A 202 16.22 -11.32 -27.93
N GLY A 203 15.08 -11.69 -27.36
CA GLY A 203 13.98 -12.33 -28.08
C GLY A 203 13.25 -11.37 -29.03
N ASP A 204 12.13 -11.82 -29.58
CA ASP A 204 11.33 -10.99 -30.50
C ASP A 204 10.74 -9.77 -29.79
N TYR A 205 10.79 -8.61 -30.46
CA TYR A 205 10.24 -7.34 -29.99
C TYR A 205 9.81 -6.46 -31.16
N ASP A 206 8.93 -5.49 -30.92
CA ASP A 206 8.47 -4.55 -31.95
C ASP A 206 9.56 -3.51 -32.24
N ARG A 207 10.22 -3.61 -33.38
CA ARG A 207 11.34 -2.71 -33.74
C ARG A 207 10.94 -1.25 -33.98
N THR A 208 9.64 -0.94 -33.97
CA THR A 208 9.13 0.44 -34.10
C THR A 208 9.00 1.16 -32.76
N ILE A 209 9.16 0.45 -31.64
CA ILE A 209 9.03 0.97 -30.27
C ILE A 209 10.39 0.80 -29.55
N PRO A 210 10.85 1.78 -28.76
CA PRO A 210 12.07 1.62 -27.99
C PRO A 210 12.06 0.38 -27.10
N LEU A 211 13.18 -0.35 -27.09
CA LEU A 211 13.45 -1.44 -26.17
C LEU A 211 14.37 -0.93 -25.06
N VAL A 212 13.98 -1.13 -23.81
CA VAL A 212 14.80 -0.84 -22.63
C VAL A 212 15.32 -2.15 -22.05
N ILE A 213 16.64 -2.25 -21.85
CA ILE A 213 17.28 -3.35 -21.14
C ILE A 213 17.87 -2.78 -19.83
N ASP A 214 17.45 -3.35 -18.71
CA ASP A 214 17.80 -2.98 -17.34
C ASP A 214 17.88 -4.25 -16.48
N PRO A 215 19.00 -4.57 -15.82
CA PRO A 215 19.15 -5.77 -14.99
C PRO A 215 18.73 -5.56 -13.53
N VAL A 216 17.54 -5.99 -13.05
CA VAL A 216 17.25 -5.98 -11.58
C VAL A 216 16.60 -7.24 -11.01
N TYR A 217 17.38 -7.86 -10.10
CA TYR A 217 17.03 -8.67 -8.94
C TYR A 217 17.36 -7.82 -7.69
N GLN A 218 16.50 -7.75 -6.66
CA GLN A 218 16.66 -6.79 -5.55
C GLN A 218 17.57 -7.32 -4.43
N TRP A 219 17.14 -8.30 -3.62
CA TRP A 219 17.97 -8.94 -2.59
C TRP A 219 17.31 -10.21 -2.03
N HIS A 220 18.10 -11.06 -1.38
CA HIS A 220 17.67 -12.07 -0.39
C HIS A 220 18.73 -12.15 0.71
N ALA A 221 18.36 -12.68 1.86
CA ALA A 221 19.29 -12.91 2.97
C ALA A 221 18.94 -14.19 3.71
N PHE A 222 19.94 -14.79 4.37
CA PHE A 222 19.76 -15.97 5.21
C PHE A 222 20.08 -15.61 6.66
N TYR A 223 19.13 -15.86 7.55
CA TYR A 223 19.27 -15.66 8.99
C TYR A 223 18.80 -16.91 9.71
N GLY A 224 19.60 -17.37 10.68
CA GLY A 224 19.36 -18.62 11.38
C GLY A 224 20.60 -19.09 12.13
N SER A 225 20.43 -20.21 12.82
CA SER A 225 21.45 -20.93 13.57
C SER A 225 22.20 -21.95 12.71
N GLY A 226 23.08 -22.73 13.35
CA GLY A 226 23.64 -23.95 12.73
C GLY A 226 22.71 -25.17 12.79
N SER A 227 21.51 -25.00 13.33
CA SER A 227 20.44 -26.00 13.44
C SER A 227 19.29 -25.66 12.48
N GLU A 228 18.12 -26.25 12.68
CA GLU A 228 16.91 -25.92 11.95
C GLU A 228 16.31 -24.58 12.42
N ASP A 229 15.89 -23.76 11.46
CA ASP A 229 15.21 -22.48 11.65
C ASP A 229 14.12 -22.37 10.59
N TYR A 230 12.93 -21.97 11.01
CA TYR A 230 11.76 -21.90 10.14
C TYR A 230 11.20 -20.48 10.18
N GLY A 231 10.88 -19.90 9.02
CA GLY A 231 10.11 -18.66 8.92
C GLY A 231 8.70 -18.99 8.44
N TYR A 232 7.69 -18.73 9.27
CA TYR A 232 6.29 -19.09 9.01
C TYR A 232 5.44 -17.89 8.57
N GLY A 233 5.65 -16.73 9.18
CA GLY A 233 4.89 -15.52 8.87
C GLY A 233 5.78 -14.36 8.44
N ILE A 234 5.25 -13.48 7.59
CA ILE A 234 5.93 -12.28 7.10
C ILE A 234 4.97 -11.08 7.09
N ALA A 235 5.45 -9.90 7.50
CA ALA A 235 4.71 -8.65 7.42
C ALA A 235 5.62 -7.51 6.93
N VAL A 236 5.03 -6.46 6.35
CA VAL A 236 5.75 -5.30 5.85
C VAL A 236 5.11 -4.02 6.39
N ASP A 237 5.90 -3.09 6.91
CA ASP A 237 5.40 -1.78 7.34
C ASP A 237 5.32 -0.76 6.20
N THR A 238 4.72 0.40 6.46
CA THR A 238 4.57 1.46 5.45
C THR A 238 5.89 2.12 5.02
N SER A 239 6.99 1.86 5.73
CA SER A 239 8.34 2.28 5.31
C SER A 239 9.03 1.21 4.44
N GLY A 240 8.38 0.06 4.23
CA GLY A 240 8.90 -1.07 3.48
C GLY A 240 9.82 -1.99 4.30
N ASN A 241 9.91 -1.82 5.63
CA ASN A 241 10.68 -2.76 6.45
C ASN A 241 9.94 -4.10 6.51
N VAL A 242 10.70 -5.19 6.47
CA VAL A 242 10.20 -6.55 6.43
C VAL A 242 10.38 -7.20 7.81
N TYR A 243 9.35 -7.87 8.29
CA TYR A 243 9.32 -8.57 9.55
C TYR A 243 9.01 -10.05 9.31
N VAL A 244 9.78 -10.95 9.89
CA VAL A 244 9.59 -12.41 9.75
C VAL A 244 9.45 -13.01 11.14
N THR A 245 8.47 -13.90 11.33
CA THR A 245 8.33 -14.72 12.53
C THR A 245 8.51 -16.19 12.22
N GLY A 246 8.86 -16.97 13.24
CA GLY A 246 8.94 -18.41 13.12
C GLY A 246 9.45 -19.07 14.39
N LYS A 247 10.29 -20.09 14.22
CA LYS A 247 10.98 -20.75 15.34
C LYS A 247 12.45 -20.99 15.07
N SER A 248 13.21 -21.09 16.16
CA SER A 248 14.62 -21.45 16.15
C SER A 248 14.92 -22.44 17.27
N TYR A 249 15.78 -23.41 17.00
CA TYR A 249 16.23 -24.40 17.99
C TYR A 249 17.40 -23.89 18.85
N VAL A 250 18.11 -22.85 18.38
CA VAL A 250 19.33 -22.37 19.00
C VAL A 250 19.49 -20.88 18.76
N SER A 251 19.97 -20.14 19.75
CA SER A 251 20.36 -18.73 19.57
C SER A 251 21.36 -18.55 18.42
N TRP A 252 21.26 -17.43 17.73
CA TRP A 252 22.23 -16.97 16.73
C TRP A 252 22.44 -15.45 16.83
N ASN A 253 23.48 -14.95 16.15
CA ASN A 253 23.80 -13.51 16.08
C ASN A 253 23.54 -12.99 14.65
N GLY A 254 23.10 -11.73 14.54
CA GLY A 254 22.86 -11.05 13.27
C GLY A 254 24.14 -10.47 12.67
N ASP A 255 23.97 -9.54 11.72
CA ASP A 255 25.09 -8.93 11.00
C ASP A 255 26.10 -8.29 11.95
N GLY A 256 27.39 -8.46 11.64
CA GLY A 256 28.47 -7.92 12.47
C GLY A 256 28.59 -8.57 13.85
N ASP A 257 28.08 -9.80 14.02
CA ASP A 257 28.04 -10.53 15.30
C ASP A 257 27.13 -9.83 16.34
N THR A 258 26.07 -9.17 15.87
CA THR A 258 25.12 -8.45 16.72
C THR A 258 24.24 -9.44 17.48
N ALA A 259 24.28 -9.40 18.81
CA ALA A 259 23.45 -10.26 19.66
C ALA A 259 21.94 -9.95 19.52
N PRO A 260 21.05 -10.94 19.73
CA PRO A 260 19.61 -10.74 19.78
C PRO A 260 19.20 -9.71 20.85
N LYS A 261 18.04 -9.07 20.66
CA LYS A 261 17.43 -8.19 21.68
C LYS A 261 17.07 -8.96 22.95
N HIS A 262 16.44 -10.12 22.80
CA HIS A 262 16.23 -11.10 23.86
C HIS A 262 16.76 -12.47 23.40
N PRO A 263 17.63 -13.13 24.17
CA PRO A 263 18.27 -14.38 23.76
C PRO A 263 17.31 -15.57 23.84
N HIS A 264 17.61 -16.60 23.05
CA HIS A 264 16.95 -17.91 23.15
C HIS A 264 17.13 -18.52 24.56
N SER A 265 16.10 -19.17 25.07
CA SER A 265 15.98 -19.57 26.47
C SER A 265 15.47 -21.00 26.69
N GLY A 266 14.97 -21.68 25.65
CA GLY A 266 14.38 -23.01 25.75
C GLY A 266 14.94 -24.06 24.79
N TYR A 267 14.07 -25.00 24.39
CA TYR A 267 14.37 -26.03 23.39
C TYR A 267 14.07 -25.51 21.99
N ILE A 268 12.94 -24.83 21.82
CA ILE A 268 12.55 -24.13 20.60
C ILE A 268 11.87 -22.84 21.04
N ASP A 269 12.41 -21.70 20.61
CA ASP A 269 11.81 -20.40 20.88
C ASP A 269 11.28 -19.75 19.60
N MET A 270 10.24 -18.93 19.76
CA MET A 270 9.75 -18.07 18.71
C MET A 270 10.83 -17.03 18.36
N VAL A 271 11.07 -16.83 17.07
CA VAL A 271 12.00 -15.81 16.57
C VAL A 271 11.24 -14.71 15.82
N VAL A 272 11.66 -13.46 16.02
CA VAL A 272 11.19 -12.31 15.22
C VAL A 272 12.41 -11.59 14.66
N LEU A 273 12.45 -11.40 13.34
CA LEU A 273 13.52 -10.72 12.60
C LEU A 273 12.95 -9.49 11.89
N LYS A 274 13.68 -8.37 11.95
CA LYS A 274 13.42 -7.18 11.15
C LYS A 274 14.57 -6.90 10.18
N LEU A 275 14.21 -6.69 8.91
CA LEU A 275 15.05 -6.16 7.84
C LEU A 275 14.49 -4.81 7.39
N ASP A 276 15.33 -3.91 6.89
CA ASP A 276 14.83 -2.71 6.22
C ASP A 276 14.35 -3.01 4.79
N LYS A 277 13.85 -1.99 4.09
CA LYS A 277 13.40 -2.09 2.69
C LYS A 277 14.54 -2.39 1.70
N GLU A 278 15.80 -2.32 2.13
CA GLU A 278 16.99 -2.73 1.39
C GLU A 278 17.39 -4.19 1.70
N GLY A 279 16.70 -4.86 2.63
CA GLY A 279 17.02 -6.22 3.07
C GLY A 279 18.15 -6.29 4.10
N LEU A 280 18.57 -5.15 4.66
CA LEU A 280 19.65 -5.08 5.63
C LEU A 280 19.12 -5.37 7.04
N TYR A 281 19.88 -6.16 7.79
CA TYR A 281 19.59 -6.51 9.19
C TYR A 281 19.39 -5.28 10.09
N GLN A 282 18.28 -5.25 10.83
CA GLN A 282 18.01 -4.21 11.83
C GLN A 282 18.09 -4.76 13.26
N TRP A 283 17.34 -5.82 13.53
CA TRP A 283 17.35 -6.53 14.81
C TRP A 283 16.67 -7.89 14.67
N HIS A 284 16.93 -8.78 15.63
CA HIS A 284 16.13 -9.97 15.84
C HIS A 284 15.99 -10.25 17.35
N THR A 285 15.02 -11.06 17.73
CA THR A 285 14.75 -11.41 19.13
C THR A 285 14.12 -12.78 19.24
N PHE A 286 14.32 -13.45 20.38
CA PHE A 286 13.69 -14.71 20.72
C PHE A 286 12.79 -14.55 21.94
N TYR A 287 11.64 -15.23 21.96
CA TYR A 287 10.80 -15.34 23.15
C TYR A 287 10.21 -16.75 23.26
N GLY A 288 10.14 -17.25 24.47
CA GLY A 288 9.62 -18.58 24.73
C GLY A 288 9.82 -19.00 26.17
N SER A 289 9.29 -20.17 26.48
CA SER A 289 9.51 -20.91 27.69
C SER A 289 10.83 -21.69 27.62
N LYS A 290 11.03 -22.63 28.55
CA LYS A 290 12.16 -23.58 28.45
C LYS A 290 11.89 -24.74 27.49
N GLU A 291 10.68 -24.82 26.95
CA GLU A 291 10.18 -25.93 26.17
C GLU A 291 9.96 -25.52 24.71
N PHE A 292 8.76 -25.73 24.17
CA PHE A 292 8.41 -25.48 22.78
C PHE A 292 7.54 -24.23 22.65
N ASP A 293 8.03 -23.29 21.85
CA ASP A 293 7.37 -22.04 21.52
C ASP A 293 7.65 -21.68 20.07
N GLU A 294 6.63 -21.31 19.31
CA GLU A 294 6.80 -20.89 17.92
C GLU A 294 5.84 -19.76 17.57
N GLY A 295 6.28 -18.87 16.67
CA GLY A 295 5.42 -17.85 16.08
C GLY A 295 4.97 -18.28 14.69
N LEU A 296 3.67 -18.33 14.46
CA LEU A 296 3.04 -18.77 13.21
C LEU A 296 2.56 -17.59 12.36
N GLY A 297 1.95 -16.58 13.00
CA GLY A 297 1.44 -15.37 12.34
C GLY A 297 2.09 -14.09 12.85
N ILE A 298 2.25 -13.09 11.98
CA ILE A 298 2.84 -11.78 12.32
C ILE A 298 2.09 -10.63 11.63
N ALA A 299 1.84 -9.55 12.37
CA ALA A 299 1.28 -8.31 11.87
C ALA A 299 2.07 -7.10 12.38
N VAL A 300 2.03 -5.99 11.64
CA VAL A 300 2.66 -4.72 12.02
C VAL A 300 1.66 -3.58 11.90
N ASP A 301 1.58 -2.73 12.92
CA ASP A 301 0.70 -1.56 12.88
C ASP A 301 1.37 -0.34 12.21
N ILE A 302 0.58 0.70 11.95
CA ILE A 302 1.04 1.94 11.31
C ILE A 302 2.14 2.68 12.10
N SER A 303 2.28 2.39 13.40
CA SER A 303 3.35 2.95 14.25
C SER A 303 4.62 2.09 14.23
N GLY A 304 4.61 0.95 13.52
CA GLY A 304 5.69 -0.02 13.44
C GLY A 304 5.74 -0.98 14.62
N ASN A 305 4.72 -1.07 15.48
CA ASN A 305 4.70 -2.11 16.51
C ASN A 305 4.40 -3.46 15.87
N VAL A 306 5.07 -4.49 16.36
CA VAL A 306 5.01 -5.85 15.81
C VAL A 306 4.18 -6.72 16.74
N TYR A 307 3.29 -7.53 16.17
CA TYR A 307 2.40 -8.44 16.88
C TYR A 307 2.60 -9.84 16.31
N VAL A 308 2.81 -10.81 17.18
CA VAL A 308 3.08 -12.19 16.78
C VAL A 308 2.14 -13.12 17.52
N THR A 309 1.59 -14.10 16.82
CA THR A 309 0.82 -15.20 17.40
C THR A 309 1.46 -16.55 17.13
N GLY A 310 1.14 -17.54 17.94
CA GLY A 310 1.57 -18.92 17.75
C GLY A 310 1.12 -19.82 18.87
N GLN A 311 1.98 -20.74 19.29
CA GLN A 311 1.73 -21.60 20.45
C GLN A 311 2.89 -21.61 21.44
N SER A 312 2.55 -21.84 22.71
CA SER A 312 3.48 -22.01 23.80
C SER A 312 3.02 -23.14 24.72
N VAL A 313 3.92 -24.06 25.06
CA VAL A 313 3.60 -25.21 25.92
C VAL A 313 3.77 -24.91 27.42
N ALA A 314 4.34 -23.76 27.77
CA ALA A 314 4.54 -23.37 29.16
C ALA A 314 4.58 -21.85 29.35
N SER A 315 4.16 -21.39 30.52
CA SER A 315 4.23 -19.97 30.88
C SER A 315 5.68 -19.47 30.95
N TRP A 316 5.91 -18.22 30.53
CA TRP A 316 7.18 -17.52 30.63
C TRP A 316 6.99 -16.04 31.00
N ASN A 317 8.07 -15.37 31.42
CA ASN A 317 8.07 -13.94 31.74
C ASN A 317 8.82 -13.17 30.65
N GLY A 318 8.34 -11.98 30.30
CA GLY A 318 9.04 -11.08 29.39
C GLY A 318 10.16 -10.31 30.09
N ASP A 319 10.67 -9.29 29.40
CA ASP A 319 11.80 -8.49 29.85
C ASP A 319 11.60 -7.92 31.26
N GLY A 320 12.68 -7.92 32.04
CA GLY A 320 12.66 -7.48 33.44
C GLY A 320 11.85 -8.39 34.37
N GLY A 321 11.49 -9.61 33.92
CA GLY A 321 10.63 -10.53 34.67
C GLY A 321 9.15 -10.14 34.64
N THR A 322 8.73 -9.40 33.61
CA THR A 322 7.34 -8.97 33.45
C THR A 322 6.42 -10.17 33.19
N ALA A 323 5.43 -10.36 34.06
CA ALA A 323 4.46 -11.45 33.91
C ALA A 323 3.53 -11.23 32.69
N PRO A 324 2.99 -12.31 32.11
CA PRO A 324 1.96 -12.24 31.07
C PRO A 324 0.71 -11.46 31.53
N LYS A 325 -0.04 -10.89 30.57
CA LYS A 325 -1.37 -10.31 30.87
C LYS A 325 -2.36 -11.37 31.35
N HIS A 326 -2.39 -12.51 30.68
CA HIS A 326 -3.08 -13.72 31.11
C HIS A 326 -2.11 -14.90 31.04
N PRO A 327 -1.94 -15.69 32.12
CA PRO A 327 -0.96 -16.76 32.18
C PRO A 327 -1.38 -17.97 31.34
N HIS A 328 -0.40 -18.77 30.92
CA HIS A 328 -0.63 -20.07 30.27
C HIS A 328 -1.37 -21.04 31.21
N SER A 329 -2.19 -21.90 30.62
CA SER A 329 -2.92 -22.97 31.30
C SER A 329 -3.00 -24.24 30.43
N GLY A 330 -3.11 -25.40 31.05
CA GLY A 330 -3.28 -26.65 30.30
C GLY A 330 -1.99 -27.11 29.60
N ASN A 331 -2.10 -27.57 28.35
CA ASN A 331 -1.02 -28.22 27.61
C ASN A 331 -0.25 -27.21 26.74
N PHE A 332 -0.89 -26.68 25.69
CA PHE A 332 -0.36 -25.57 24.91
C PHE A 332 -1.44 -24.51 24.71
N ASP A 333 -1.04 -23.25 24.79
CA ASP A 333 -1.91 -22.09 24.61
C ASP A 333 -1.46 -21.25 23.43
N MET A 334 -2.43 -20.54 22.87
CA MET A 334 -2.18 -19.49 21.92
C MET A 334 -1.45 -18.36 22.64
N VAL A 335 -0.27 -18.01 22.15
CA VAL A 335 0.52 -16.87 22.64
C VAL A 335 0.30 -15.68 21.73
N VAL A 336 0.16 -14.49 22.31
CA VAL A 336 0.21 -13.22 21.57
C VAL A 336 1.29 -12.35 22.19
N LEU A 337 2.29 -11.97 21.40
CA LEU A 337 3.41 -11.10 21.80
C LEU A 337 3.33 -9.77 21.05
N LYS A 338 3.55 -8.66 21.76
CA LYS A 338 3.76 -7.34 21.17
C LYS A 338 5.17 -6.84 21.44
N LEU A 339 5.82 -6.36 20.38
CA LEU A 339 7.09 -5.63 20.38
C LEU A 339 6.89 -4.22 19.81
N ASP A 340 7.74 -3.27 20.18
CA ASP A 340 7.82 -1.98 19.49
C ASP A 340 8.66 -2.07 18.20
N LYS A 341 8.76 -0.95 17.47
CA LYS A 341 9.50 -0.87 16.20
C LYS A 341 11.01 -1.11 16.33
N GLU A 342 11.55 -0.98 17.54
CA GLU A 342 12.95 -1.27 17.90
C GLU A 342 13.16 -2.73 18.35
N GLY A 343 12.09 -3.53 18.39
CA GLY A 343 12.12 -4.94 18.79
C GLY A 343 12.13 -5.14 20.31
N LEU A 344 11.74 -4.13 21.09
CA LEU A 344 11.67 -4.21 22.55
C LEU A 344 10.32 -4.73 23.02
N TYR A 345 10.36 -5.58 24.05
CA TYR A 345 9.17 -6.17 24.68
C TYR A 345 8.17 -5.11 25.16
N GLN A 346 6.90 -5.29 24.83
CA GLN A 346 5.80 -4.45 25.35
C GLN A 346 4.86 -5.24 26.27
N TRP A 347 4.33 -6.36 25.79
CA TRP A 347 3.50 -7.28 26.55
C TRP A 347 3.38 -8.61 25.82
N HIS A 348 3.01 -9.65 26.54
CA HIS A 348 2.52 -10.90 25.95
C HIS A 348 1.35 -11.45 26.78
N THR A 349 0.58 -12.36 26.20
CA THR A 349 -0.54 -13.02 26.85
C THR A 349 -0.76 -14.40 26.29
N PHE A 350 -1.36 -15.28 27.09
CA PHE A 350 -1.75 -16.63 26.69
C PHE A 350 -3.26 -16.78 26.82
N TYR A 351 -3.90 -17.43 25.85
CA TYR A 351 -5.29 -17.84 25.93
C TYR A 351 -5.46 -19.22 25.32
N GLY A 352 -6.39 -19.99 25.87
CA GLY A 352 -6.64 -21.33 25.41
C GLY A 352 -6.46 -22.39 26.47
N SER A 353 -6.54 -23.62 25.98
CA SER A 353 -6.04 -24.83 26.60
C SER A 353 -6.07 -25.86 25.49
N TYR A 354 -4.92 -26.32 25.02
CA TYR A 354 -4.85 -27.13 23.79
C TYR A 354 -5.32 -26.30 22.57
N SER A 355 -4.81 -25.07 22.49
CA SER A 355 -5.15 -24.08 21.48
C SER A 355 -3.88 -23.45 20.90
N ASP A 356 -3.88 -23.16 19.62
CA ASP A 356 -2.79 -22.51 18.89
C ASP A 356 -3.34 -21.39 18.01
N GLY A 357 -2.65 -20.25 17.97
CA GLY A 357 -3.00 -19.14 17.09
C GLY A 357 -2.23 -19.26 15.78
N GLN A 358 -2.95 -19.41 14.66
CA GLN A 358 -2.37 -19.63 13.34
C GLN A 358 -2.06 -18.31 12.63
N ASP A 359 -2.93 -17.30 12.77
CA ASP A 359 -2.77 -16.01 12.10
C ASP A 359 -3.32 -14.84 12.93
N ILE A 360 -2.81 -13.64 12.66
CA ILE A 360 -3.04 -12.42 13.45
C ILE A 360 -3.23 -11.19 12.56
N ALA A 361 -4.28 -10.41 12.85
CA ALA A 361 -4.55 -9.13 12.21
C ALA A 361 -4.66 -8.00 13.25
N VAL A 362 -4.36 -6.77 12.84
CA VAL A 362 -4.42 -5.58 13.69
C VAL A 362 -5.18 -4.47 12.97
N ASP A 363 -6.17 -3.87 13.64
CA ASP A 363 -6.95 -2.76 13.07
C ASP A 363 -6.26 -1.40 13.22
N GLY A 364 -6.77 -0.36 12.54
CA GLY A 364 -6.23 0.99 12.61
C GLY A 364 -6.28 1.65 14.01
N SER A 365 -6.99 1.06 14.97
CA SER A 365 -7.00 1.48 16.39
C SER A 365 -5.98 0.72 17.25
N GLY A 366 -5.28 -0.27 16.66
CA GLY A 366 -4.34 -1.14 17.32
C GLY A 366 -4.97 -2.30 18.09
N ASN A 367 -6.25 -2.62 17.86
CA ASN A 367 -6.82 -3.85 18.43
C ASN A 367 -6.31 -5.06 17.65
N VAL A 368 -6.11 -6.16 18.37
CA VAL A 368 -5.49 -7.37 17.85
C VAL A 368 -6.55 -8.46 17.73
N TYR A 369 -6.53 -9.16 16.61
CA TYR A 369 -7.44 -10.25 16.28
C TYR A 369 -6.62 -11.46 15.91
N VAL A 370 -6.92 -12.60 16.53
CA VAL A 370 -6.17 -13.84 16.31
C VAL A 370 -7.15 -14.94 15.95
N THR A 371 -6.81 -15.73 14.93
CA THR A 371 -7.52 -16.97 14.61
C THR A 371 -6.65 -18.20 14.87
N GLY A 372 -7.28 -19.34 15.06
CA GLY A 372 -6.60 -20.60 15.28
C GLY A 372 -7.56 -21.75 15.45
N ARG A 373 -7.14 -22.78 16.18
CA ARG A 373 -8.01 -23.89 16.61
C ARG A 373 -7.94 -24.09 18.12
N SER A 374 -8.98 -24.71 18.67
CA SER A 374 -9.02 -25.11 20.08
C SER A 374 -9.70 -26.44 20.25
N TYR A 375 -9.06 -27.39 20.94
CA TYR A 375 -9.64 -28.71 21.20
C TYR A 375 -10.64 -28.73 22.36
N VAL A 376 -10.60 -27.70 23.21
CA VAL A 376 -11.55 -27.53 24.31
C VAL A 376 -12.03 -26.09 24.41
N SER A 377 -13.20 -25.93 25.03
CA SER A 377 -13.72 -24.65 25.47
C SER A 377 -12.88 -24.05 26.60
N TRP A 378 -12.87 -22.72 26.70
CA TRP A 378 -12.29 -21.97 27.80
C TRP A 378 -13.07 -20.68 28.05
N ASN A 379 -12.84 -20.05 29.20
CA ASN A 379 -13.41 -18.74 29.54
C ASN A 379 -12.31 -17.68 29.50
N GLY A 380 -12.63 -16.49 29.00
CA GLY A 380 -11.73 -15.33 29.06
C GLY A 380 -11.67 -14.69 30.44
N ASP A 381 -11.04 -13.53 30.51
CA ASP A 381 -10.81 -12.79 31.76
C ASP A 381 -12.10 -12.60 32.57
N GLY A 382 -11.98 -12.74 33.89
CA GLY A 382 -13.12 -12.64 34.82
C GLY A 382 -14.14 -13.79 34.68
N GLY A 383 -13.79 -14.88 33.97
CA GLY A 383 -14.71 -15.99 33.70
C GLY A 383 -15.70 -15.68 32.59
N THR A 384 -15.36 -14.76 31.69
CA THR A 384 -16.24 -14.37 30.57
C THR A 384 -16.37 -15.53 29.58
N ALA A 385 -17.59 -16.03 29.40
CA ALA A 385 -17.89 -17.07 28.42
C ALA A 385 -17.64 -16.61 26.96
N PRO A 386 -17.36 -17.53 26.03
CA PRO A 386 -17.27 -17.22 24.60
C PRO A 386 -18.59 -16.65 24.04
N LYS A 387 -18.50 -15.89 22.94
CA LYS A 387 -19.68 -15.38 22.21
C LYS A 387 -20.51 -16.51 21.60
N HIS A 388 -19.85 -17.45 20.94
CA HIS A 388 -20.41 -18.72 20.51
C HIS A 388 -19.59 -19.87 21.11
N PRO A 389 -20.24 -20.89 21.72
CA PRO A 389 -19.54 -21.94 22.45
C PRO A 389 -18.81 -22.91 21.52
N HIS A 390 -17.79 -23.56 22.07
CA HIS A 390 -17.11 -24.69 21.45
C HIS A 390 -18.05 -25.89 21.27
N SER A 391 -17.84 -26.62 20.19
CA SER A 391 -18.52 -27.82 19.71
C SER A 391 -17.51 -28.86 19.23
N GLY A 392 -17.83 -30.14 19.34
CA GLY A 392 -17.00 -31.18 18.71
C GLY A 392 -15.59 -31.31 19.28
N ASN A 393 -14.63 -31.50 18.37
CA ASN A 393 -13.22 -31.72 18.69
C ASN A 393 -12.44 -30.40 18.62
N TYR A 394 -11.73 -30.12 17.53
CA TYR A 394 -11.15 -28.82 17.28
C TYR A 394 -12.21 -27.90 16.70
N ASP A 395 -12.37 -26.71 17.27
CA ASP A 395 -13.10 -25.63 16.63
C ASP A 395 -12.19 -24.49 16.23
N MET A 396 -12.60 -23.74 15.22
CA MET A 396 -12.03 -22.44 14.92
C MET A 396 -12.22 -21.52 16.13
N VAL A 397 -11.15 -20.87 16.57
CA VAL A 397 -11.23 -19.86 17.63
C VAL A 397 -10.86 -18.50 17.08
N VAL A 398 -11.63 -17.47 17.43
CA VAL A 398 -11.29 -16.07 17.16
C VAL A 398 -11.20 -15.32 18.48
N LEU A 399 -10.06 -14.69 18.76
CA LEU A 399 -9.81 -13.89 19.94
C LEU A 399 -9.58 -12.42 19.55
N LYS A 400 -10.21 -11.50 20.27
CA LYS A 400 -9.91 -10.07 20.20
C LYS A 400 -9.28 -9.56 21.51
N LEU A 401 -8.19 -8.81 21.35
CA LEU A 401 -7.53 -8.04 22.40
C LEU A 401 -7.52 -6.55 22.04
N ASP A 402 -7.47 -5.68 23.04
CA ASP A 402 -7.19 -4.25 22.80
C ASP A 402 -5.69 -3.99 22.56
N LYS A 403 -5.34 -2.74 22.24
CA LYS A 403 -3.95 -2.32 22.01
C LYS A 403 -2.98 -2.52 23.19
N LYS A 404 -3.50 -2.75 24.39
CA LYS A 404 -2.74 -3.02 25.62
C LYS A 404 -2.63 -4.52 25.92
N GLY A 405 -3.17 -5.37 25.05
CA GLY A 405 -3.21 -6.82 25.22
C GLY A 405 -4.30 -7.28 26.20
N LEU A 406 -5.32 -6.47 26.46
CA LEU A 406 -6.42 -6.84 27.36
C LEU A 406 -7.55 -7.53 26.59
N TYR A 407 -8.03 -8.63 27.15
CA TYR A 407 -9.16 -9.40 26.61
C TYR A 407 -10.39 -8.54 26.32
N GLN A 408 -10.98 -8.72 25.13
CA GLN A 408 -12.25 -8.10 24.75
C GLN A 408 -13.36 -9.14 24.56
N TRP A 409 -13.12 -10.13 23.71
CA TRP A 409 -14.03 -11.24 23.47
C TRP A 409 -13.29 -12.38 22.77
N HIS A 410 -13.84 -13.59 22.85
CA HIS A 410 -13.49 -14.68 21.96
C HIS A 410 -14.75 -15.44 21.55
N THR A 411 -14.64 -16.25 20.50
CA THR A 411 -15.73 -17.08 19.99
C THR A 411 -15.19 -18.33 19.34
N PHE A 412 -16.00 -19.40 19.36
CA PHE A 412 -15.72 -20.63 18.64
C PHE A 412 -16.74 -20.86 17.56
N TYR A 413 -16.32 -21.40 16.42
CA TYR A 413 -17.21 -21.88 15.38
C TYR A 413 -16.66 -23.18 14.80
N GLY A 414 -17.57 -24.12 14.57
CA GLY A 414 -17.22 -25.41 14.03
C GLY A 414 -18.38 -26.39 14.10
N SER A 415 -18.08 -27.61 13.71
CA SER A 415 -18.99 -28.74 13.62
C SER A 415 -18.85 -29.64 14.85
N SER A 416 -19.39 -30.86 14.78
CA SER A 416 -19.07 -31.90 15.78
C SER A 416 -17.73 -32.59 15.55
N SER A 417 -17.02 -32.24 14.46
CA SER A 417 -15.75 -32.83 14.02
C SER A 417 -14.62 -31.82 14.24
N ASP A 418 -13.55 -31.89 13.44
CA ASP A 418 -12.48 -30.89 13.51
C ASP A 418 -12.76 -29.71 12.56
N ASP A 419 -12.43 -28.51 13.02
CA ASP A 419 -12.61 -27.25 12.33
C ASP A 419 -11.43 -26.34 12.68
N TYR A 420 -10.85 -25.71 11.67
CA TYR A 420 -9.55 -25.04 11.75
C TYR A 420 -9.68 -23.60 11.25
N GLY A 421 -9.21 -22.62 12.02
CA GLY A 421 -9.03 -21.25 11.56
C GLY A 421 -7.58 -21.01 11.20
N ASN A 422 -7.30 -20.75 9.91
CA ASN A 422 -5.94 -20.68 9.37
C ASN A 422 -5.52 -19.25 9.01
N GLY A 423 -6.43 -18.42 8.50
CA GLY A 423 -6.14 -17.03 8.10
C GLY A 423 -7.19 -16.05 8.62
N ILE A 424 -6.78 -14.82 8.93
CA ILE A 424 -7.66 -13.76 9.45
C ILE A 424 -7.36 -12.40 8.82
N ALA A 425 -8.41 -11.71 8.37
CA ALA A 425 -8.36 -10.35 7.88
C ALA A 425 -9.38 -9.46 8.59
N VAL A 426 -9.09 -8.16 8.72
CA VAL A 426 -9.98 -7.19 9.34
C VAL A 426 -10.14 -5.97 8.44
N ASP A 427 -11.37 -5.55 8.20
CA ASP A 427 -11.64 -4.37 7.38
C ASP A 427 -11.54 -3.05 8.18
N SER A 428 -11.61 -1.92 7.47
CA SER A 428 -11.55 -0.58 8.08
C SER A 428 -12.73 -0.27 9.02
N SER A 429 -13.83 -1.01 8.92
CA SER A 429 -14.98 -0.93 9.83
C SER A 429 -14.83 -1.83 11.07
N GLY A 430 -13.76 -2.62 11.13
CA GLY A 430 -13.48 -3.57 12.20
C GLY A 430 -14.26 -4.89 12.08
N ASN A 431 -14.83 -5.20 10.92
CA ASN A 431 -15.37 -6.55 10.69
C ASN A 431 -14.23 -7.54 10.51
N VAL A 432 -14.42 -8.74 11.04
CA VAL A 432 -13.43 -9.80 11.08
C VAL A 432 -13.83 -10.89 10.10
N TYR A 433 -12.87 -11.32 9.29
CA TYR A 433 -13.03 -12.35 8.27
C TYR A 433 -12.03 -13.46 8.55
N VAL A 434 -12.51 -14.69 8.65
CA VAL A 434 -11.67 -15.84 8.97
C VAL A 434 -11.87 -16.89 7.90
N THR A 435 -10.76 -17.49 7.46
CA THR A 435 -10.78 -18.69 6.61
C THR A 435 -10.15 -19.88 7.31
N GLY A 436 -10.44 -21.07 6.80
CA GLY A 436 -9.80 -22.30 7.20
C GLY A 436 -10.51 -23.50 6.59
N GLY A 437 -10.75 -24.56 7.37
CA GLY A 437 -11.55 -25.68 6.87
C GLY A 437 -12.30 -26.45 7.94
N SER A 438 -13.26 -27.24 7.50
CA SER A 438 -14.25 -27.90 8.33
C SER A 438 -14.56 -29.30 7.80
N TYR A 439 -14.66 -30.30 8.68
CA TYR A 439 -15.02 -31.68 8.28
C TYR A 439 -16.54 -31.90 8.11
N ALA A 440 -17.39 -30.93 8.50
CA ALA A 440 -18.82 -31.06 8.36
C ALA A 440 -19.55 -29.71 8.38
N SER A 441 -20.71 -29.63 7.73
CA SER A 441 -21.57 -28.45 7.81
C SER A 441 -21.97 -28.14 9.25
N TRP A 442 -22.03 -26.86 9.60
CA TRP A 442 -22.60 -26.35 10.85
C TRP A 442 -23.50 -25.14 10.60
N ASN A 443 -24.23 -24.70 11.62
CA ASN A 443 -25.08 -23.50 11.57
C ASN A 443 -24.50 -22.43 12.49
N GLY A 444 -24.60 -21.16 12.08
CA GLY A 444 -24.23 -20.02 12.91
C GLY A 444 -25.29 -19.66 13.94
N ASP A 445 -25.13 -18.49 14.57
CA ASP A 445 -26.00 -17.99 15.62
C ASP A 445 -27.48 -17.99 15.21
N GLY A 446 -28.35 -18.33 16.15
CA GLY A 446 -29.79 -18.45 15.87
C GLY A 446 -30.14 -19.61 14.94
N ASN A 447 -29.24 -20.60 14.80
CA ASN A 447 -29.38 -21.74 13.89
C ASN A 447 -29.45 -21.27 12.41
N THR A 448 -28.69 -20.23 12.08
CA THR A 448 -28.60 -19.68 10.72
C THR A 448 -27.78 -20.60 9.84
N ALA A 449 -28.36 -21.11 8.77
CA ALA A 449 -27.67 -21.95 7.79
C ALA A 449 -26.53 -21.19 7.07
N PRO A 450 -25.48 -21.88 6.60
CA PRO A 450 -24.45 -21.29 5.75
C PRO A 450 -25.04 -20.74 4.44
N LYS A 451 -24.33 -19.78 3.83
CA LYS A 451 -24.67 -19.26 2.49
C LYS A 451 -24.58 -20.35 1.42
N HIS A 452 -23.48 -21.10 1.42
CA HIS A 452 -23.29 -22.32 0.66
C HIS A 452 -22.89 -23.45 1.60
N PRO A 453 -23.55 -24.63 1.56
CA PRO A 453 -23.31 -25.71 2.51
C PRO A 453 -22.00 -26.47 2.20
N HIS A 454 -21.46 -27.13 3.23
CA HIS A 454 -20.34 -28.06 3.09
C HIS A 454 -20.71 -29.24 2.19
N SER A 455 -19.72 -29.73 1.44
CA SER A 455 -19.89 -30.58 0.28
C SER A 455 -18.90 -31.75 0.16
N GLY A 456 -18.09 -32.08 1.16
CA GLY A 456 -17.14 -33.18 0.99
C GLY A 456 -16.75 -33.89 2.27
N ASN A 457 -15.45 -34.14 2.40
CA ASN A 457 -14.86 -34.63 3.63
C ASN A 457 -14.27 -33.49 4.44
N TYR A 458 -13.72 -32.47 3.78
CA TYR A 458 -13.10 -31.33 4.42
C TYR A 458 -13.18 -30.13 3.48
N ASP A 459 -14.05 -29.18 3.77
CA ASP A 459 -14.28 -28.02 2.91
C ASP A 459 -13.73 -26.74 3.53
N MET A 460 -13.31 -25.82 2.68
CA MET A 460 -12.95 -24.48 3.09
C MET A 460 -14.16 -23.78 3.68
N VAL A 461 -13.94 -23.03 4.77
CA VAL A 461 -14.95 -22.20 5.39
C VAL A 461 -14.51 -20.75 5.43
N VAL A 462 -15.43 -19.83 5.14
CA VAL A 462 -15.24 -18.39 5.35
C VAL A 462 -16.30 -17.90 6.32
N LEU A 463 -15.86 -17.28 7.42
CA LEU A 463 -16.70 -16.73 8.48
C LEU A 463 -16.50 -15.22 8.58
N LYS A 464 -17.61 -14.47 8.64
CA LYS A 464 -17.61 -13.03 8.94
C LYS A 464 -18.24 -12.75 10.30
N LEU A 465 -17.55 -11.95 11.10
CA LEU A 465 -18.00 -11.39 12.38
C LEU A 465 -17.97 -9.86 12.32
N ASP A 466 -18.81 -9.20 13.11
CA ASP A 466 -18.70 -7.75 13.31
C ASP A 466 -17.59 -7.38 14.33
N MET A 467 -17.37 -6.08 14.53
CA MET A 467 -16.37 -5.56 15.48
C MET A 467 -16.57 -6.00 16.96
N LYS A 468 -17.76 -6.50 17.31
CA LYS A 468 -18.13 -6.99 18.65
C LYS A 468 -18.03 -8.52 18.74
N GLY A 469 -17.61 -9.19 17.67
CA GLY A 469 -17.52 -10.64 17.58
C GLY A 469 -18.88 -11.32 17.38
N LEU A 470 -19.88 -10.60 16.84
CA LEU A 470 -21.18 -11.17 16.55
C LEU A 470 -21.23 -11.73 15.13
N TYR A 471 -21.78 -12.93 15.00
CA TYR A 471 -21.99 -13.62 13.73
C TYR A 471 -22.71 -12.76 12.69
N GLN A 472 -22.16 -12.72 11.47
CA GLN A 472 -22.80 -12.07 10.32
C GLN A 472 -23.23 -13.10 9.26
N TRP A 473 -22.28 -13.90 8.78
CA TRP A 473 -22.51 -14.99 7.84
C TRP A 473 -21.31 -15.94 7.84
N HIS A 474 -21.53 -17.16 7.36
CA HIS A 474 -20.46 -18.06 6.95
C HIS A 474 -20.86 -18.81 5.68
N THR A 475 -19.87 -19.36 4.98
CA THR A 475 -20.08 -20.15 3.77
C THR A 475 -19.00 -21.21 3.64
N PHE A 476 -19.34 -22.31 2.98
CA PHE A 476 -18.40 -23.37 2.65
C PHE A 476 -18.25 -23.47 1.13
N TYR A 477 -17.04 -23.72 0.67
CA TYR A 477 -16.75 -24.09 -0.72
C TYR A 477 -15.71 -25.20 -0.74
N GLY A 478 -15.82 -26.07 -1.72
CA GLY A 478 -14.95 -27.22 -1.83
C GLY A 478 -15.52 -28.27 -2.77
N SER A 479 -14.70 -29.28 -3.02
CA SER A 479 -15.04 -30.49 -3.72
C SER A 479 -15.65 -31.53 -2.78
N ARG A 480 -15.96 -32.70 -3.32
CA ARG A 480 -16.36 -33.86 -2.52
C ARG A 480 -15.23 -34.46 -1.65
N TYR A 481 -14.03 -33.91 -1.71
CA TYR A 481 -12.83 -34.42 -1.07
C TYR A 481 -12.27 -33.42 -0.06
N ILE A 482 -11.00 -33.06 -0.19
CA ILE A 482 -10.26 -32.20 0.73
C ILE A 482 -9.93 -30.88 0.04
N ASP A 483 -10.29 -29.80 0.71
CA ASP A 483 -10.36 -28.42 0.24
C ASP A 483 -9.98 -27.52 1.44
N HIS A 484 -8.77 -26.95 1.42
CA HIS A 484 -8.18 -26.26 2.57
C HIS A 484 -8.11 -24.75 2.32
N GLY A 485 -8.85 -23.93 3.08
CA GLY A 485 -8.57 -22.50 3.15
C GLY A 485 -7.27 -22.23 3.93
N TYR A 486 -6.28 -21.61 3.28
CA TYR A 486 -4.99 -21.31 3.93
C TYR A 486 -4.89 -19.86 4.40
N ASP A 487 -5.32 -18.90 3.57
CA ASP A 487 -5.16 -17.48 3.85
C ASP A 487 -6.30 -16.65 3.22
N ILE A 488 -6.56 -15.47 3.77
CA ILE A 488 -7.69 -14.60 3.42
C ILE A 488 -7.26 -13.13 3.35
N ALA A 489 -7.67 -12.44 2.29
CA ALA A 489 -7.51 -11.01 2.11
C ALA A 489 -8.85 -10.34 1.83
N VAL A 490 -8.98 -9.07 2.25
CA VAL A 490 -10.20 -8.28 2.04
C VAL A 490 -9.81 -6.95 1.40
N ASP A 491 -10.49 -6.58 0.32
CA ASP A 491 -10.25 -5.31 -0.36
C ASP A 491 -10.97 -4.12 0.33
N ILE A 492 -10.72 -2.91 -0.16
CA ILE A 492 -11.32 -1.69 0.40
C ILE A 492 -12.86 -1.63 0.25
N SER A 493 -13.40 -2.37 -0.72
CA SER A 493 -14.83 -2.51 -0.99
C SER A 493 -15.50 -3.61 -0.14
N GLY A 494 -14.69 -4.35 0.62
CA GLY A 494 -15.10 -5.42 1.50
C GLY A 494 -15.27 -6.77 0.81
N ASN A 495 -14.82 -6.93 -0.44
CA ASN A 495 -14.80 -8.23 -1.10
C ASN A 495 -13.72 -9.11 -0.48
N VAL A 496 -14.00 -10.41 -0.43
CA VAL A 496 -13.19 -11.40 0.26
C VAL A 496 -12.51 -12.28 -0.76
N TYR A 497 -11.21 -12.49 -0.59
CA TYR A 497 -10.37 -13.33 -1.43
C TYR A 497 -9.73 -14.40 -0.56
N VAL A 498 -9.79 -15.65 -0.99
CA VAL A 498 -9.25 -16.77 -0.23
C VAL A 498 -8.37 -17.61 -1.14
N SER A 499 -7.17 -17.96 -0.65
CA SER A 499 -6.32 -18.96 -1.29
C SER A 499 -6.51 -20.32 -0.64
N GLU A 500 -6.58 -21.33 -1.48
CA GLU A 500 -6.86 -22.70 -1.09
C GLU A 500 -6.00 -23.68 -1.90
N GLY A 501 -5.96 -24.94 -1.47
CA GLY A 501 -5.76 -26.05 -2.39
C GLY A 501 -6.91 -27.07 -2.34
N SER A 502 -7.22 -27.66 -3.48
CA SER A 502 -8.36 -28.55 -3.68
C SER A 502 -7.95 -29.83 -4.41
N SER A 503 -8.50 -30.97 -4.01
CA SER A 503 -8.18 -32.31 -4.56
C SER A 503 -9.15 -32.78 -5.65
N ALA A 504 -10.11 -31.94 -6.06
CA ALA A 504 -10.97 -32.18 -7.22
C ALA A 504 -11.66 -30.90 -7.67
N SER A 505 -12.13 -30.88 -8.92
CA SER A 505 -12.99 -29.79 -9.40
C SER A 505 -14.30 -29.70 -8.61
N TRP A 506 -14.78 -28.48 -8.43
CA TRP A 506 -16.12 -28.15 -7.98
C TRP A 506 -16.68 -26.97 -8.78
N ASN A 507 -17.98 -26.71 -8.64
CA ASN A 507 -18.67 -25.57 -9.28
C ASN A 507 -19.18 -24.63 -8.17
N GLY A 508 -19.18 -23.33 -8.44
CA GLY A 508 -19.75 -22.32 -7.54
C GLY A 508 -21.27 -22.27 -7.61
N ASP A 509 -21.84 -21.23 -7.00
CA ASP A 509 -23.28 -21.03 -6.92
C ASP A 509 -23.93 -21.03 -8.31
N GLY A 510 -25.12 -21.63 -8.42
CA GLY A 510 -25.83 -21.76 -9.69
C GLY A 510 -25.15 -22.70 -10.70
N ASP A 511 -24.30 -23.61 -10.23
CA ASP A 511 -23.51 -24.53 -11.07
C ASP A 511 -22.49 -23.79 -11.95
N THR A 512 -22.01 -22.63 -11.47
CA THR A 512 -21.04 -21.80 -12.19
C THR A 512 -19.69 -22.51 -12.24
N SER A 513 -19.23 -22.85 -13.44
CA SER A 513 -17.91 -23.45 -13.65
C SER A 513 -16.77 -22.52 -13.22
N PRO A 514 -15.63 -23.07 -12.76
CA PRO A 514 -14.44 -22.27 -12.50
C PRO A 514 -13.92 -21.57 -13.76
N ILE A 515 -13.21 -20.45 -13.58
CA ILE A 515 -12.55 -19.72 -14.68
C ILE A 515 -11.53 -20.62 -15.40
N HIS A 516 -10.68 -21.30 -14.62
CA HIS A 516 -9.77 -22.32 -15.11
C HIS A 516 -10.12 -23.68 -14.47
N PRO A 517 -10.19 -24.76 -15.26
CA PRO A 517 -10.56 -26.07 -14.75
C PRO A 517 -9.44 -26.67 -13.90
N TYR A 518 -9.83 -27.47 -12.92
CA TYR A 518 -8.95 -28.37 -12.19
C TYR A 518 -8.17 -29.28 -13.15
N SER A 519 -6.88 -29.49 -12.87
CA SER A 519 -5.90 -30.02 -13.82
C SER A 519 -5.03 -31.16 -13.29
N GLY A 520 -4.99 -31.41 -11.98
CA GLY A 520 -4.07 -32.39 -11.38
C GLY A 520 -4.62 -33.26 -10.26
N ASN A 521 -3.80 -33.46 -9.23
CA ASN A 521 -4.14 -34.21 -8.02
C ASN A 521 -4.54 -33.28 -6.87
N TYR A 522 -3.96 -32.09 -6.87
CA TYR A 522 -4.24 -31.03 -5.91
C TYR A 522 -3.92 -29.71 -6.60
N ASP A 523 -4.90 -28.84 -6.81
CA ASP A 523 -4.71 -27.58 -7.52
C ASP A 523 -4.92 -26.40 -6.56
N MET A 524 -4.17 -25.32 -6.77
CA MET A 524 -4.37 -24.07 -6.06
C MET A 524 -5.70 -23.46 -6.48
N VAL A 525 -6.48 -22.99 -5.51
CA VAL A 525 -7.75 -22.31 -5.74
C VAL A 525 -7.63 -20.85 -5.29
N VAL A 526 -8.20 -19.96 -6.08
CA VAL A 526 -8.51 -18.59 -5.65
C VAL A 526 -10.01 -18.39 -5.73
N LEU A 527 -10.63 -18.13 -4.59
CA LEU A 527 -12.07 -17.83 -4.46
C LEU A 527 -12.26 -16.35 -4.17
N LYS A 528 -13.19 -15.70 -4.89
CA LYS A 528 -13.70 -14.37 -4.58
C LYS A 528 -15.16 -14.44 -4.13
N LEU A 529 -15.45 -13.77 -3.01
CA LEU A 529 -16.79 -13.53 -2.48
C LEU A 529 -17.05 -12.03 -2.38
N GLY A 530 -18.32 -11.63 -2.50
CA GLY A 530 -18.77 -10.29 -2.19
C GLY A 530 -18.76 -10.02 -0.67
N LYS A 531 -18.90 -8.75 -0.28
CA LYS A 531 -18.97 -8.32 1.14
C LYS A 531 -20.07 -8.97 1.97
N ASP A 532 -21.08 -9.50 1.30
CA ASP A 532 -22.25 -10.22 1.83
C ASP A 532 -22.05 -11.74 1.89
N GLY A 533 -20.88 -12.23 1.47
CA GLY A 533 -20.51 -13.64 1.46
C GLY A 533 -21.05 -14.41 0.26
N LEU A 534 -21.58 -13.71 -0.76
CA LEU A 534 -22.07 -14.37 -1.98
C LEU A 534 -20.93 -14.64 -2.96
N TYR A 535 -20.98 -15.81 -3.59
CA TYR A 535 -20.05 -16.23 -4.64
C TYR A 535 -19.94 -15.21 -5.77
N GLN A 536 -18.71 -14.90 -6.21
CA GLN A 536 -18.45 -14.10 -7.41
C GLN A 536 -17.77 -14.95 -8.49
N TRP A 537 -16.61 -15.51 -8.17
CA TRP A 537 -15.89 -16.42 -9.06
C TRP A 537 -14.88 -17.25 -8.26
N HIS A 538 -14.45 -18.36 -8.85
CA HIS A 538 -13.27 -19.09 -8.42
C HIS A 538 -12.47 -19.59 -9.62
N THR A 539 -11.21 -19.95 -9.40
CA THR A 539 -10.31 -20.44 -10.44
C THR A 539 -9.34 -21.46 -9.86
N PHE A 540 -9.04 -22.51 -10.62
CA PHE A 540 -7.99 -23.47 -10.31
C PHE A 540 -6.72 -23.12 -11.09
N TYR A 541 -5.57 -23.15 -10.43
CA TYR A 541 -4.27 -23.10 -11.09
C TYR A 541 -3.43 -24.28 -10.60
N GLY A 542 -2.84 -24.98 -11.54
CA GLY A 542 -2.02 -26.12 -11.20
C GLY A 542 -1.52 -26.86 -12.42
N SER A 543 -0.67 -27.83 -12.12
CA SER A 543 -0.16 -28.82 -13.04
C SER A 543 -0.96 -30.11 -12.89
N SER A 544 -0.50 -31.20 -13.52
CA SER A 544 -1.06 -32.53 -13.24
C SER A 544 -0.61 -33.13 -11.90
N SER A 545 0.21 -32.41 -11.12
CA SER A 545 0.77 -32.85 -9.83
C SER A 545 0.09 -32.08 -8.69
N ASP A 546 0.73 -32.01 -7.51
CA ASP A 546 0.21 -31.23 -6.40
C ASP A 546 0.69 -29.76 -6.50
N ASP A 547 -0.23 -28.83 -6.29
CA ASP A 547 -0.08 -27.40 -6.40
C ASP A 547 -0.86 -26.74 -5.25
N TYR A 548 -0.18 -25.93 -4.44
CA TYR A 548 -0.73 -25.35 -3.21
C TYR A 548 -0.69 -23.84 -3.27
N GLY A 549 -1.76 -23.15 -2.85
CA GLY A 549 -1.76 -21.72 -2.53
C GLY A 549 -1.77 -21.50 -1.03
N TYR A 550 -0.66 -20.99 -0.47
CA TYR A 550 -0.49 -20.83 0.97
C TYR A 550 -0.78 -19.43 1.49
N GLY A 551 -0.59 -18.39 0.67
CA GLY A 551 -0.78 -17.00 1.08
C GLY A 551 -1.47 -16.17 0.00
N ILE A 552 -2.26 -15.18 0.40
CA ILE A 552 -2.99 -14.29 -0.50
C ILE A 552 -2.95 -12.84 -0.01
N ALA A 553 -2.72 -11.92 -0.93
CA ALA A 553 -2.78 -10.48 -0.67
C ALA A 553 -3.54 -9.75 -1.78
N VAL A 554 -4.21 -8.67 -1.42
CA VAL A 554 -4.88 -7.78 -2.37
C VAL A 554 -4.31 -6.37 -2.26
N ASP A 555 -3.91 -5.77 -3.38
CA ASP A 555 -3.47 -4.38 -3.38
C ASP A 555 -4.64 -3.39 -3.47
N ILE A 556 -4.35 -2.10 -3.31
CA ILE A 556 -5.36 -1.03 -3.37
C ILE A 556 -6.03 -0.91 -4.74
N SER A 557 -5.44 -1.49 -5.79
CA SER A 557 -6.02 -1.56 -7.13
C SER A 557 -6.82 -2.85 -7.35
N GLY A 558 -7.00 -3.68 -6.31
CA GLY A 558 -7.74 -4.93 -6.39
C GLY A 558 -7.00 -6.06 -7.09
N ASN A 559 -5.69 -5.93 -7.36
CA ASN A 559 -4.92 -7.07 -7.88
C ASN A 559 -4.70 -8.07 -6.75
N VAL A 560 -4.85 -9.35 -7.08
CA VAL A 560 -4.68 -10.45 -6.15
C VAL A 560 -3.33 -11.10 -6.38
N TYR A 561 -2.58 -11.31 -5.32
CA TYR A 561 -1.28 -11.96 -5.32
C TYR A 561 -1.38 -13.22 -4.49
N VAL A 562 -0.96 -14.35 -5.03
CA VAL A 562 -1.00 -15.65 -4.34
C VAL A 562 0.39 -16.26 -4.36
N SER A 563 0.84 -16.74 -3.20
CA SER A 563 2.10 -17.46 -3.06
C SER A 563 1.85 -18.90 -2.67
N GLY A 564 2.73 -19.80 -3.09
CA GLY A 564 2.56 -21.22 -2.85
C GLY A 564 3.68 -22.06 -3.42
N GLY A 565 3.37 -23.30 -3.82
CA GLY A 565 4.37 -24.15 -4.46
C GLY A 565 3.78 -25.25 -5.35
N SER A 566 4.63 -25.77 -6.25
CA SER A 566 4.24 -26.70 -7.31
C SER A 566 5.33 -27.72 -7.61
N TYR A 567 4.91 -28.94 -7.98
CA TYR A 567 5.78 -30.01 -8.49
C TYR A 567 5.99 -29.99 -10.01
N ALA A 568 5.38 -29.06 -10.76
CA ALA A 568 5.59 -28.95 -12.21
C ALA A 568 5.21 -27.57 -12.79
N SER A 569 5.71 -27.26 -13.99
CA SER A 569 5.29 -26.03 -14.68
C SER A 569 3.86 -26.16 -15.19
N TRP A 570 3.07 -25.10 -14.98
CA TRP A 570 1.77 -24.90 -15.60
C TRP A 570 1.68 -23.52 -16.24
N ARG A 571 0.64 -23.30 -17.05
CA ARG A 571 0.43 -22.05 -17.79
C ARG A 571 -0.72 -21.28 -17.17
N GLY A 572 -0.55 -19.97 -17.04
CA GLY A 572 -1.60 -19.07 -16.58
C GLY A 572 -2.53 -18.63 -17.72
N ASP A 573 -3.22 -17.52 -17.47
CA ASP A 573 -4.22 -16.93 -18.36
C ASP A 573 -3.71 -16.73 -19.78
N SER A 574 -4.59 -16.90 -20.76
CA SER A 574 -4.25 -16.82 -22.18
C SER A 574 -3.10 -17.78 -22.57
N ASN A 575 -2.97 -18.90 -21.85
CA ASN A 575 -1.93 -19.91 -22.05
C ASN A 575 -0.50 -19.36 -21.84
N THR A 576 -0.37 -18.35 -20.99
CA THR A 576 0.90 -17.65 -20.71
C THR A 576 1.86 -18.58 -19.98
N ALA A 577 3.09 -18.69 -20.49
CA ALA A 577 4.14 -19.46 -19.82
C ALA A 577 4.55 -18.77 -18.51
N PRO A 578 4.94 -19.53 -17.47
CA PRO A 578 5.48 -18.94 -16.26
C PRO A 578 6.77 -18.20 -16.59
N ILE A 579 7.02 -17.08 -15.90
CA ILE A 579 8.23 -16.26 -16.12
C ILE A 579 9.48 -17.11 -15.87
N HIS A 580 9.45 -17.90 -14.80
CA HIS A 580 10.44 -18.92 -14.48
C HIS A 580 9.73 -20.28 -14.38
N PRO A 581 10.08 -21.26 -15.23
CA PRO A 581 9.49 -22.58 -15.15
C PRO A 581 10.06 -23.36 -13.96
N TYR A 582 9.28 -24.34 -13.53
CA TYR A 582 9.69 -25.39 -12.60
C TYR A 582 11.06 -25.98 -12.97
N SER A 583 11.89 -26.12 -11.95
CA SER A 583 13.31 -26.48 -12.01
C SER A 583 13.65 -27.80 -11.32
N GLY A 584 12.73 -28.38 -10.53
CA GLY A 584 12.84 -29.73 -9.95
C GLY A 584 12.28 -29.84 -8.54
N ASN A 585 11.94 -31.07 -8.11
CA ASN A 585 11.25 -31.36 -6.84
C ASN A 585 9.99 -30.52 -6.61
N TYR A 586 10.05 -29.50 -5.75
CA TYR A 586 8.94 -28.64 -5.34
C TYR A 586 9.43 -27.19 -5.37
N ASP A 587 8.86 -26.37 -6.26
CA ASP A 587 9.26 -24.99 -6.46
C ASP A 587 8.21 -24.01 -5.95
N MET A 588 8.67 -22.85 -5.50
CA MET A 588 7.80 -21.74 -5.12
C MET A 588 7.04 -21.20 -6.35
N VAL A 589 5.77 -20.92 -6.14
CA VAL A 589 4.89 -20.27 -7.10
C VAL A 589 4.49 -18.91 -6.57
N VAL A 590 4.50 -17.91 -7.45
CA VAL A 590 3.84 -16.61 -7.21
C VAL A 590 2.95 -16.30 -8.41
N LEU A 591 1.67 -16.10 -8.14
CA LEU A 591 0.66 -15.74 -9.11
C LEU A 591 0.21 -14.30 -8.84
N LYS A 592 0.13 -13.50 -9.90
CA LYS A 592 -0.59 -12.22 -9.88
C LYS A 592 -1.80 -12.35 -10.78
N LEU A 593 -2.97 -12.22 -10.19
CA LEU A 593 -4.21 -12.01 -10.90
C LEU A 593 -4.45 -10.51 -10.95
N ALA A 594 -4.46 -9.94 -12.15
CA ALA A 594 -5.01 -8.61 -12.32
C ALA A 594 -6.45 -8.61 -11.80
N SER A 595 -6.95 -7.48 -11.32
CA SER A 595 -8.37 -7.38 -10.98
C SER A 595 -9.19 -7.91 -12.16
N GLY A 596 -9.78 -9.10 -11.98
CA GLY A 596 -10.75 -9.67 -12.93
C GLY A 596 -11.99 -8.80 -13.07
N ASP A 597 -12.11 -7.80 -12.20
CA ASP A 597 -13.02 -6.68 -12.27
C ASP A 597 -12.34 -5.54 -13.09
N GLN A 598 -12.54 -5.56 -14.40
CA GLN A 598 -12.74 -4.31 -15.13
C GLN A 598 -14.18 -3.87 -14.75
N ASP A 599 -14.45 -2.69 -14.22
CA ASP A 599 -14.11 -1.41 -14.81
C ASP A 599 -13.84 -0.36 -13.72
N GLN A 600 -12.64 0.24 -13.70
CA GLN A 600 -12.44 1.53 -13.04
C GLN A 600 -12.58 2.63 -14.08
N TYR A 601 -13.38 3.64 -13.78
CA TYR A 601 -13.61 4.75 -14.68
C TYR A 601 -12.90 6.00 -14.17
N ALA A 602 -12.23 6.69 -15.09
CA ALA A 602 -11.57 7.94 -14.79
C ALA A 602 -12.63 9.03 -14.56
N VAL A 603 -12.53 9.70 -13.42
CA VAL A 603 -13.27 10.93 -13.13
C VAL A 603 -12.29 12.09 -13.19
N THR A 604 -12.53 13.02 -14.09
CA THR A 604 -11.73 14.24 -14.23
C THR A 604 -12.54 15.45 -13.83
N VAL A 605 -12.01 16.28 -12.92
CA VAL A 605 -12.61 17.56 -12.55
C VAL A 605 -11.73 18.69 -13.06
N ASN A 606 -12.33 19.62 -13.80
CA ASN A 606 -11.67 20.85 -14.25
C ASN A 606 -12.25 22.05 -13.50
N ALA A 607 -11.39 22.98 -13.09
CA ALA A 607 -11.78 24.23 -12.44
C ALA A 607 -11.40 25.44 -13.29
N SER A 608 -12.29 26.43 -13.34
CA SER A 608 -12.08 27.70 -14.05
C SER A 608 -12.71 28.87 -13.30
N GLY A 609 -12.51 30.11 -13.79
CA GLY A 609 -13.19 31.31 -13.30
C GLY A 609 -12.25 32.39 -12.78
N THR A 610 -12.78 33.29 -11.95
CA THR A 610 -12.07 34.46 -11.41
C THR A 610 -11.93 34.44 -9.89
N GLY A 611 -12.62 33.51 -9.21
CA GLY A 611 -12.57 33.31 -7.77
C GLY A 611 -11.48 32.33 -7.34
N SER A 612 -11.56 31.85 -6.10
CA SER A 612 -10.66 30.82 -5.57
C SER A 612 -11.40 29.82 -4.67
N GLY A 613 -10.85 28.62 -4.51
CA GLY A 613 -11.45 27.56 -3.69
C GLY A 613 -10.71 26.24 -3.79
N ALA A 614 -11.28 25.17 -3.25
CA ALA A 614 -10.75 23.82 -3.30
C ALA A 614 -11.80 22.82 -3.77
N VAL A 615 -11.35 21.75 -4.42
CA VAL A 615 -12.17 20.59 -4.81
C VAL A 615 -11.68 19.37 -4.06
N SER A 616 -12.60 18.55 -3.57
CA SER A 616 -12.36 17.23 -2.99
C SER A 616 -13.40 16.22 -3.46
N SER A 617 -13.13 14.91 -3.35
CA SER A 617 -14.12 13.85 -3.59
C SER A 617 -14.35 12.95 -2.37
N THR A 618 -15.52 12.31 -2.32
CA THR A 618 -15.84 11.17 -1.45
C THR A 618 -16.39 10.03 -2.31
N PRO A 619 -15.76 8.84 -2.37
CA PRO A 619 -14.50 8.45 -1.73
C PRO A 619 -13.32 9.37 -2.08
N ALA A 620 -12.31 9.41 -1.21
CA ALA A 620 -11.15 10.27 -1.41
C ALA A 620 -10.34 9.80 -2.63
N GLY A 621 -10.06 10.72 -3.56
CA GLY A 621 -9.29 10.43 -4.77
C GLY A 621 -8.93 11.70 -5.56
N ILE A 622 -9.85 12.66 -5.64
CA ILE A 622 -9.62 13.96 -6.28
C ILE A 622 -9.47 15.03 -5.19
N GLY A 623 -8.41 15.82 -5.26
CA GLY A 623 -8.14 16.92 -4.32
C GLY A 623 -7.20 17.97 -4.91
N PHE A 624 -7.65 19.23 -5.03
CA PHE A 624 -6.79 20.32 -5.48
C PHE A 624 -7.33 21.71 -5.08
N THR A 625 -6.48 22.73 -5.11
CA THR A 625 -6.83 24.12 -4.79
C THR A 625 -6.71 25.00 -6.02
N TYR A 626 -7.77 25.73 -6.37
CA TYR A 626 -7.82 26.68 -7.48
C TYR A 626 -7.53 28.11 -6.98
N PRO A 627 -6.69 28.92 -7.66
CA PRO A 627 -6.11 28.69 -9.00
C PRO A 627 -4.73 28.00 -9.03
N ALA A 628 -4.22 27.50 -7.89
CA ALA A 628 -2.91 26.83 -7.85
C ALA A 628 -2.84 25.58 -8.74
N ALA A 629 -3.98 24.89 -8.90
CA ALA A 629 -4.21 23.83 -9.86
C ALA A 629 -5.60 24.01 -10.51
N THR A 630 -5.70 23.70 -11.79
CA THR A 630 -6.92 23.86 -12.60
C THR A 630 -7.63 22.55 -12.88
N SER A 631 -7.09 21.42 -12.43
CA SER A 631 -7.68 20.11 -12.66
C SER A 631 -7.22 19.09 -11.63
N GLY A 632 -8.03 18.06 -11.42
CA GLY A 632 -7.66 16.85 -10.69
C GLY A 632 -8.36 15.64 -11.31
N ASN A 633 -7.73 14.47 -11.24
CA ASN A 633 -8.30 13.23 -11.74
C ASN A 633 -8.01 12.08 -10.77
N ALA A 634 -8.88 11.08 -10.78
CA ALA A 634 -8.68 9.82 -10.09
C ALA A 634 -9.49 8.70 -10.77
N LEU A 635 -9.14 7.46 -10.45
CA LEU A 635 -9.90 6.28 -10.83
C LEU A 635 -10.84 5.90 -9.69
N PHE A 636 -12.05 5.49 -10.05
CA PHE A 636 -13.05 5.00 -9.12
C PHE A 636 -13.70 3.74 -9.69
N ASP A 637 -14.14 2.84 -8.82
CA ASP A 637 -14.72 1.56 -9.23
C ASP A 637 -16.08 1.77 -9.92
N SER A 638 -16.39 0.95 -10.93
CA SER A 638 -17.72 0.86 -11.51
C SER A 638 -18.77 0.60 -10.43
N GLY A 639 -19.92 1.24 -10.53
CA GLY A 639 -20.94 1.19 -9.48
C GLY A 639 -20.76 2.21 -8.36
N SER A 640 -19.61 2.88 -8.26
CA SER A 640 -19.34 3.79 -7.15
C SER A 640 -20.29 4.99 -7.15
N GLU A 641 -20.75 5.36 -5.94
CA GLU A 641 -21.28 6.69 -5.69
C GLU A 641 -20.12 7.65 -5.38
N ILE A 642 -20.01 8.75 -6.13
CA ILE A 642 -18.96 9.76 -5.96
C ILE A 642 -19.60 11.11 -5.70
N VAL A 643 -19.25 11.71 -4.57
CA VAL A 643 -19.60 13.09 -4.23
C VAL A 643 -18.40 13.98 -4.46
N LEU A 644 -18.46 14.83 -5.48
CA LEU A 644 -17.47 15.88 -5.71
C LEU A 644 -17.90 17.13 -4.94
N THR A 645 -17.02 17.70 -4.12
CA THR A 645 -17.30 18.88 -3.29
C THR A 645 -16.36 20.00 -3.67
N ALA A 646 -16.92 21.14 -4.08
CA ALA A 646 -16.19 22.38 -4.31
C ALA A 646 -16.48 23.37 -3.17
N THR A 647 -15.44 23.82 -2.48
CA THR A 647 -15.52 24.80 -1.39
C THR A 647 -14.86 26.09 -1.84
N ALA A 648 -15.64 27.16 -2.00
CA ALA A 648 -15.12 28.47 -2.36
C ALA A 648 -14.46 29.15 -1.15
N ASN A 649 -13.37 29.87 -1.39
CA ASN A 649 -12.77 30.74 -0.38
C ASN A 649 -13.62 32.00 -0.19
N ALA A 650 -13.38 32.75 0.89
CA ALA A 650 -14.05 34.02 1.15
C ALA A 650 -13.97 34.97 -0.06
N GLY A 651 -15.10 35.59 -0.40
CA GLY A 651 -15.23 36.45 -1.59
C GLY A 651 -15.37 35.70 -2.92
N SER A 652 -15.59 34.38 -2.90
CA SER A 652 -15.86 33.57 -4.09
C SER A 652 -17.10 32.69 -3.91
N SER A 653 -17.73 32.31 -5.02
CA SER A 653 -18.75 31.25 -5.07
C SER A 653 -18.30 30.11 -5.97
N ALA A 654 -18.84 28.90 -5.75
CA ALA A 654 -18.59 27.72 -6.57
C ALA A 654 -19.88 27.27 -7.27
N SER A 655 -19.80 26.93 -8.56
CA SER A 655 -20.91 26.37 -9.33
C SER A 655 -20.42 25.28 -10.27
N TRP A 656 -21.09 24.13 -10.30
CA TRP A 656 -20.77 23.05 -11.23
C TRP A 656 -21.32 23.36 -12.63
N SER A 657 -20.48 23.92 -13.49
CA SER A 657 -20.78 24.14 -14.91
C SER A 657 -21.03 22.86 -15.70
N ILE A 658 -20.43 21.73 -15.29
CA ILE A 658 -20.73 20.39 -15.78
C ILE A 658 -20.77 19.46 -14.57
N CYS A 659 -21.94 18.87 -14.30
CA CYS A 659 -22.12 17.82 -13.31
C CYS A 659 -22.75 16.59 -13.99
N PRO A 660 -22.00 15.48 -14.15
CA PRO A 660 -22.54 14.22 -14.69
C PRO A 660 -23.60 13.57 -13.79
N GLY A 661 -23.68 13.98 -12.52
CA GLY A 661 -24.66 13.51 -11.54
C GLY A 661 -25.68 14.57 -11.15
N ILE A 662 -26.07 14.58 -9.88
CA ILE A 662 -27.02 15.55 -9.30
C ILE A 662 -26.23 16.68 -8.63
N PRO A 663 -26.34 17.94 -9.09
CA PRO A 663 -25.70 19.07 -8.43
C PRO A 663 -26.53 19.58 -7.24
N ALA A 664 -25.86 20.17 -6.24
CA ALA A 664 -26.48 20.88 -5.11
C ALA A 664 -25.57 22.02 -4.61
N GLY A 665 -26.17 23.08 -4.07
CA GLY A 665 -25.41 24.21 -3.50
C GLY A 665 -24.72 25.11 -4.53
N ASP A 666 -25.13 25.07 -5.80
CA ASP A 666 -24.53 25.89 -6.85
C ASP A 666 -24.68 27.39 -6.59
N GLY A 667 -23.59 28.13 -6.78
CA GLY A 667 -23.54 29.58 -6.56
C GLY A 667 -23.28 29.98 -5.11
N THR A 668 -23.02 29.01 -4.23
CA THR A 668 -22.75 29.24 -2.80
C THR A 668 -21.27 29.01 -2.46
N SER A 669 -20.93 29.08 -1.16
CA SER A 669 -19.59 28.76 -0.67
C SER A 669 -19.25 27.27 -0.73
N VAL A 670 -20.24 26.37 -0.84
CA VAL A 670 -20.03 24.91 -0.96
C VAL A 670 -21.02 24.34 -1.97
N ALA A 671 -20.51 23.80 -3.08
CA ALA A 671 -21.31 23.15 -4.11
C ALA A 671 -20.88 21.69 -4.30
N THR A 672 -21.83 20.77 -4.43
CA THR A 672 -21.56 19.33 -4.59
C THR A 672 -22.13 18.80 -5.91
N CYS A 673 -21.51 17.76 -6.46
CA CYS A 673 -22.01 16.98 -7.59
C CYS A 673 -21.96 15.49 -7.22
N THR A 674 -23.13 14.84 -7.11
CA THR A 674 -23.26 13.43 -6.69
C THR A 674 -23.53 12.53 -7.88
N ILE A 675 -22.58 11.67 -8.23
CA ILE A 675 -22.71 10.61 -9.22
C ILE A 675 -23.10 9.33 -8.50
N SER A 676 -24.30 8.78 -8.69
CA SER A 676 -24.79 7.63 -7.90
C SER A 676 -24.44 6.25 -8.45
N ASN A 677 -23.95 6.17 -9.69
CA ASN A 677 -23.55 4.93 -10.33
C ASN A 677 -22.56 5.24 -11.45
N LEU A 678 -21.27 5.04 -11.20
CA LEU A 678 -20.24 5.25 -12.22
C LEU A 678 -20.16 4.05 -13.16
N ASP A 679 -20.50 4.22 -14.43
CA ASP A 679 -20.50 3.15 -15.44
C ASP A 679 -19.71 3.52 -16.72
N GLU A 680 -19.10 4.70 -16.75
CA GLU A 680 -18.18 5.14 -17.80
C GLU A 680 -17.22 6.23 -17.29
N ALA A 681 -16.17 6.53 -18.05
CA ALA A 681 -15.27 7.63 -17.75
C ALA A 681 -15.99 8.98 -17.92
N ILE A 682 -15.96 9.82 -16.89
CA ILE A 682 -16.72 11.07 -16.85
C ILE A 682 -15.84 12.28 -16.59
N SER A 683 -16.31 13.44 -17.01
CA SER A 683 -15.70 14.73 -16.72
C SER A 683 -16.70 15.68 -16.09
N ALA A 684 -16.29 16.32 -14.98
CA ALA A 684 -17.03 17.39 -14.33
C ALA A 684 -16.24 18.70 -14.44
N ALA A 685 -16.96 19.83 -14.39
CA ALA A 685 -16.36 21.14 -14.46
C ALA A 685 -16.99 22.08 -13.43
N VAL A 686 -16.16 22.70 -12.60
CA VAL A 686 -16.56 23.70 -11.61
C VAL A 686 -16.03 25.08 -12.01
N THR A 687 -16.84 26.11 -11.77
CA THR A 687 -16.44 27.51 -11.93
C THR A 687 -16.42 28.19 -10.56
N PHE A 688 -15.27 28.77 -10.20
CA PHE A 688 -15.14 29.66 -9.05
C PHE A 688 -15.28 31.11 -9.53
N SER A 689 -16.29 31.83 -9.05
CA SER A 689 -16.53 33.22 -9.44
C SER A 689 -16.16 34.17 -8.30
N SER A 690 -15.37 35.19 -8.59
CA SER A 690 -15.14 36.29 -7.64
C SER A 690 -16.46 37.03 -7.42
N GLN A 691 -16.93 37.10 -6.18
CA GLN A 691 -18.08 37.93 -5.83
C GLN A 691 -17.61 39.34 -5.50
N ALA A 692 -18.41 40.35 -5.87
CA ALA A 692 -18.13 41.73 -5.47
C ALA A 692 -18.10 41.82 -3.94
N SER A 693 -17.08 42.47 -3.37
CA SER A 693 -16.98 42.72 -1.93
C SER A 693 -18.19 43.54 -1.45
N GLY A 694 -18.82 43.17 -0.34
CA GLY A 694 -20.10 43.73 0.10
C GLY A 694 -20.70 43.00 1.32
N PRO A 695 -21.65 43.61 2.04
CA PRO A 695 -22.43 42.95 3.08
C PRO A 695 -23.40 41.90 2.47
N ASP A 696 -23.83 40.92 3.27
CA ASP A 696 -24.81 39.89 2.88
C ASP A 696 -25.66 39.50 4.10
N LEU A 697 -26.88 40.03 4.20
CA LEU A 697 -27.76 40.04 5.35
C LEU A 697 -28.80 38.91 5.28
N THR A 698 -28.44 37.79 5.87
CA THR A 698 -29.35 36.63 5.97
C THR A 698 -30.01 36.54 7.35
N GLY A 699 -30.96 35.63 7.53
CA GLY A 699 -31.51 35.37 8.86
C GLY A 699 -32.30 34.08 9.00
N TYR A 700 -32.62 33.73 10.25
CA TYR A 700 -33.43 32.55 10.58
C TYR A 700 -34.19 32.74 11.90
N TRP A 701 -35.33 32.07 12.04
CA TRP A 701 -36.11 32.10 13.28
C TRP A 701 -35.51 31.12 14.29
N LYS A 702 -34.99 31.65 15.41
CA LYS A 702 -34.51 30.83 16.53
C LYS A 702 -35.65 30.23 17.34
N GLN A 703 -36.76 30.98 17.47
CA GLN A 703 -37.92 30.54 18.23
C GLN A 703 -39.17 31.36 17.88
N MET A 704 -40.34 30.72 17.90
CA MET A 704 -41.66 31.36 17.87
C MET A 704 -42.53 30.80 18.99
N ILE A 705 -43.15 31.69 19.78
CA ILE A 705 -44.05 31.33 20.88
C ILE A 705 -45.41 31.99 20.63
N VAL A 706 -46.46 31.18 20.55
CA VAL A 706 -47.85 31.66 20.43
C VAL A 706 -48.61 31.31 21.71
N LYS A 707 -49.28 32.30 22.31
CA LYS A 707 -50.09 32.13 23.53
C LYS A 707 -51.43 32.85 23.43
N LYS A 708 -52.52 32.18 23.84
CA LYS A 708 -53.82 32.84 24.03
C LYS A 708 -53.82 33.65 25.31
N MET A 709 -54.14 34.94 25.23
CA MET A 709 -54.23 35.88 26.35
C MET A 709 -55.63 36.50 26.41
N GLY A 710 -56.55 35.82 27.08
CA GLY A 710 -57.95 36.24 27.17
C GLY A 710 -58.64 36.24 25.79
N LYS A 711 -59.04 37.43 25.32
CA LYS A 711 -59.67 37.65 24.00
C LYS A 711 -58.67 37.96 22.86
N LYS A 712 -57.36 37.88 23.12
CA LYS A 712 -56.30 38.13 22.13
C LYS A 712 -55.32 36.95 22.07
N TYR A 713 -54.53 36.89 21.01
CA TYR A 713 -53.41 35.96 20.85
C TYR A 713 -52.12 36.76 20.79
N LEU A 714 -51.08 36.28 21.47
CA LEU A 714 -49.76 36.89 21.55
C LEU A 714 -48.76 36.00 20.80
N SER A 715 -48.06 36.56 19.82
CA SER A 715 -46.94 35.92 19.13
C SER A 715 -45.63 36.62 19.52
N ILE A 716 -44.66 35.85 20.02
CA ILE A 716 -43.31 36.32 20.39
C ILE A 716 -42.29 35.54 19.58
N GLY A 717 -41.49 36.22 18.76
CA GLY A 717 -40.49 35.59 17.92
C GLY A 717 -39.10 36.15 18.13
N HIS A 718 -38.09 35.30 18.03
CA HIS A 718 -36.68 35.69 18.05
C HIS A 718 -36.09 35.40 16.67
N LEU A 719 -35.92 36.45 15.88
CA LEU A 719 -35.27 36.39 14.57
C LEU A 719 -33.78 36.67 14.75
N VAL A 720 -32.92 35.78 14.29
CA VAL A 720 -31.49 36.04 14.16
C VAL A 720 -31.25 36.63 12.77
N VAL A 721 -30.55 37.76 12.72
CA VAL A 721 -30.09 38.42 11.48
C VAL A 721 -28.58 38.42 11.52
N GLN A 722 -27.93 38.01 10.44
CA GLN A 722 -26.48 37.88 10.35
C GLN A 722 -25.95 38.50 9.07
N ASN A 723 -24.78 39.14 9.15
CA ASN A 723 -24.04 39.60 7.98
C ASN A 723 -22.99 38.54 7.61
N SER A 724 -23.32 37.70 6.64
CA SER A 724 -22.46 36.67 6.05
C SER A 724 -21.45 37.26 5.05
N GLY A 725 -21.53 38.56 4.77
CA GLY A 725 -20.65 39.29 3.87
C GLY A 725 -19.28 39.59 4.47
N ASP A 726 -18.40 40.16 3.64
CA ASP A 726 -17.01 40.48 3.99
C ASP A 726 -16.77 41.97 4.30
N THR A 727 -17.84 42.76 4.30
CA THR A 727 -17.81 44.17 4.72
C THR A 727 -18.98 44.48 5.65
N ASP A 728 -18.83 45.53 6.45
CA ASP A 728 -19.85 45.95 7.40
C ASP A 728 -21.10 46.44 6.67
N ALA A 729 -22.27 45.98 7.12
CA ALA A 729 -23.54 46.51 6.66
C ALA A 729 -23.86 47.83 7.37
N GLY A 730 -24.42 48.78 6.63
CA GLY A 730 -25.01 50.00 7.20
C GLY A 730 -26.23 49.70 8.08
N SER A 731 -26.96 50.73 8.50
CA SER A 731 -28.26 50.53 9.14
C SER A 731 -29.30 50.12 8.09
N PHE A 732 -30.18 49.20 8.43
CA PHE A 732 -31.23 48.66 7.55
C PHE A 732 -32.53 48.39 8.33
N LYS A 733 -33.64 48.25 7.61
CA LYS A 733 -34.94 47.94 8.23
C LYS A 733 -35.34 46.49 8.04
N VAL A 734 -35.75 45.83 9.13
CA VAL A 734 -36.46 44.54 9.07
C VAL A 734 -37.95 44.76 9.19
N THR A 735 -38.73 44.33 8.19
CA THR A 735 -40.20 44.41 8.20
C THR A 735 -40.82 43.03 8.27
N PHE A 736 -41.77 42.86 9.20
CA PHE A 736 -42.51 41.63 9.44
C PHE A 736 -43.88 41.70 8.77
N TYR A 737 -44.18 40.73 7.92
CA TYR A 737 -45.43 40.59 7.18
C TYR A 737 -46.17 39.32 7.59
N LEU A 738 -47.49 39.41 7.59
CA LEU A 738 -48.38 38.26 7.65
C LEU A 738 -48.74 37.84 6.23
N SER A 739 -48.59 36.56 5.92
CA SER A 739 -48.80 35.98 4.60
C SER A 739 -49.67 34.73 4.67
N GLU A 740 -50.52 34.52 3.66
CA GLU A 740 -51.38 33.33 3.58
C GLU A 740 -50.67 32.13 2.95
N ASP A 741 -49.73 32.38 2.03
CA ASP A 741 -49.10 31.37 1.18
C ASP A 741 -47.59 31.19 1.46
N GLY A 742 -47.02 32.02 2.33
CA GLY A 742 -45.58 31.99 2.61
C GLY A 742 -44.74 32.51 1.45
N VAL A 743 -45.33 33.20 0.48
CA VAL A 743 -44.69 33.82 -0.69
C VAL A 743 -45.05 35.31 -0.77
N THR A 744 -46.34 35.62 -0.85
CA THR A 744 -46.88 36.98 -1.01
C THR A 744 -46.74 37.80 0.27
N LEU A 745 -46.17 39.01 0.17
CA LEU A 745 -46.11 39.96 1.29
C LEU A 745 -47.51 40.54 1.55
N GLY A 746 -48.17 40.06 2.61
CA GLY A 746 -49.50 40.53 3.00
C GLY A 746 -49.44 41.71 3.98
N GLN A 747 -50.17 41.62 5.10
CA GLN A 747 -50.27 42.72 6.05
C GLN A 747 -48.94 42.97 6.78
N VAL A 748 -48.44 44.21 6.74
CA VAL A 748 -47.31 44.65 7.61
C VAL A 748 -47.75 44.61 9.07
N LEU A 749 -47.01 43.88 9.90
CA LEU A 749 -47.25 43.77 11.34
C LEU A 749 -46.38 44.72 12.16
N LYS A 750 -45.10 44.83 11.79
CA LYS A 750 -44.11 45.65 12.48
C LYS A 750 -42.90 45.89 11.57
N SER A 751 -42.27 47.06 11.70
CA SER A 751 -40.92 47.33 11.16
C SER A 751 -39.97 47.71 12.30
N THR A 752 -38.71 47.31 12.19
CA THR A 752 -37.67 47.59 13.20
C THR A 752 -36.39 48.02 12.49
N GLU A 753 -35.82 49.15 12.90
CA GLU A 753 -34.49 49.60 12.48
C GLU A 753 -33.41 48.76 13.16
N VAL A 754 -32.43 48.34 12.38
CA VAL A 754 -31.23 47.64 12.84
C VAL A 754 -30.03 48.53 12.55
N GLY A 755 -29.20 48.77 13.56
CA GLY A 755 -27.95 49.52 13.37
C GLY A 755 -26.95 48.73 12.51
N SER A 756 -25.79 49.34 12.24
CA SER A 756 -24.72 48.70 11.46
C SER A 756 -24.37 47.31 12.01
N LEU A 757 -24.24 46.34 11.11
CA LEU A 757 -23.90 44.96 11.46
C LEU A 757 -22.56 44.58 10.83
N LYS A 758 -21.56 44.29 11.67
CA LYS A 758 -20.21 43.97 11.22
C LYS A 758 -20.16 42.68 10.39
N ALA A 759 -19.21 42.60 9.47
CA ALA A 759 -18.94 41.37 8.72
C ALA A 759 -18.75 40.16 9.68
N GLY A 760 -19.38 39.03 9.36
CA GLY A 760 -19.35 37.80 10.16
C GLY A 760 -20.06 37.87 11.53
N SER A 761 -20.85 38.91 11.80
CA SER A 761 -21.56 39.10 13.07
C SER A 761 -23.06 38.88 12.95
N GLU A 762 -23.70 38.51 14.06
CA GLU A 762 -25.15 38.33 14.17
C GLU A 762 -25.77 39.24 15.24
N THR A 763 -27.07 39.52 15.09
CA THR A 763 -27.91 40.18 16.08
C THR A 763 -29.26 39.47 16.18
N THR A 764 -29.91 39.54 17.35
CA THR A 764 -31.22 38.92 17.57
C THR A 764 -32.29 39.99 17.77
N LEU A 765 -33.31 39.96 16.92
CA LEU A 765 -34.49 40.84 16.99
C LEU A 765 -35.65 40.13 17.69
N ARG A 766 -36.24 40.82 18.66
CA ARG A 766 -37.45 40.35 19.36
C ARG A 766 -38.71 40.95 18.74
N PHE A 767 -39.49 40.10 18.09
CA PHE A 767 -40.83 40.39 17.57
C PHE A 767 -41.90 40.10 18.62
N VAL A 768 -42.87 41.00 18.76
CA VAL A 768 -44.02 40.84 19.66
C VAL A 768 -45.26 41.42 18.97
N TYR A 769 -46.31 40.61 18.79
CA TYR A 769 -47.54 41.02 18.13
C TYR A 769 -48.79 40.45 18.81
N PHE A 770 -49.86 41.25 18.84
CA PHE A 770 -51.16 40.85 19.39
C PHE A 770 -52.23 40.82 18.30
N SER A 771 -52.88 39.67 18.09
CA SER A 771 -53.99 39.52 17.16
C SER A 771 -55.32 39.27 17.89
N LYS A 772 -56.44 39.63 17.25
CA LYS A 772 -57.79 39.30 17.74
C LYS A 772 -58.18 37.85 17.45
N ASN A 773 -57.69 37.30 16.33
CA ASN A 773 -57.96 35.94 15.85
C ASN A 773 -56.67 35.10 15.87
N PRO A 774 -56.76 33.76 15.99
CA PRO A 774 -55.60 32.89 15.85
C PRO A 774 -54.99 33.01 14.44
N LEU A 775 -53.66 32.98 14.35
CA LEU A 775 -52.90 33.06 13.09
C LEU A 775 -52.33 31.70 12.66
N SER A 776 -52.77 30.61 13.29
CA SER A 776 -52.29 29.24 12.99
C SER A 776 -52.56 28.90 11.52
N GLY A 777 -51.56 28.33 10.86
CA GLY A 777 -51.58 27.99 9.44
C GLY A 777 -51.17 29.12 8.49
N GLN A 778 -51.12 30.37 8.95
CA GLN A 778 -50.54 31.50 8.19
C GLN A 778 -49.01 31.56 8.38
N TYR A 779 -48.35 32.35 7.53
CA TYR A 779 -46.90 32.51 7.52
C TYR A 779 -46.50 33.90 8.02
N MET A 780 -45.45 33.93 8.83
CA MET A 780 -44.71 35.14 9.18
C MET A 780 -43.52 35.26 8.24
N ILE A 781 -43.44 36.37 7.50
CA ILE A 781 -42.27 36.69 6.67
C ILE A 781 -41.53 37.84 7.34
N ALA A 782 -40.26 37.65 7.67
CA ALA A 782 -39.36 38.76 7.95
C ALA A 782 -38.57 39.07 6.69
N LEU A 783 -38.73 40.28 6.16
CA LEU A 783 -37.90 40.80 5.09
C LEU A 783 -36.81 41.68 5.72
N ILE A 784 -35.58 41.19 5.63
CA ILE A 784 -34.36 41.88 6.03
C ILE A 784 -34.02 42.89 4.93
N ASP A 785 -33.42 44.01 5.31
CA ASP A 785 -33.22 45.18 4.45
C ASP A 785 -34.44 45.55 3.59
N SER A 786 -35.62 45.55 4.21
CA SER A 786 -36.90 45.80 3.53
C SER A 786 -37.04 47.20 2.92
N ASP A 787 -36.13 48.12 3.22
CA ASP A 787 -36.04 49.43 2.59
C ASP A 787 -34.95 49.55 1.51
N ASP A 788 -34.28 48.44 1.15
CA ASP A 788 -33.23 48.39 0.11
C ASP A 788 -32.15 49.44 0.42
N GLY A 789 -31.78 49.53 1.70
CA GLY A 789 -30.92 50.57 2.27
C GLY A 789 -29.45 50.18 2.28
N VAL A 790 -29.16 48.89 2.15
CA VAL A 790 -27.82 48.31 2.12
C VAL A 790 -27.70 47.54 0.81
N ALA A 791 -26.85 47.98 -0.11
CA ALA A 791 -26.57 47.19 -1.31
C ALA A 791 -25.82 45.91 -0.92
N GLU A 792 -26.45 44.76 -1.17
CA GLU A 792 -25.99 43.46 -0.70
C GLU A 792 -25.34 42.64 -1.81
N LYS A 793 -24.56 41.63 -1.41
CA LYS A 793 -24.01 40.64 -2.34
C LYS A 793 -25.09 39.77 -2.98
N ASP A 794 -26.11 39.44 -2.20
CA ASP A 794 -27.22 38.58 -2.61
C ASP A 794 -28.55 39.10 -2.05
N GLU A 795 -29.17 39.99 -2.81
CA GLU A 795 -30.50 40.54 -2.50
C GLU A 795 -31.62 39.47 -2.45
N SER A 796 -31.35 38.24 -2.92
CA SER A 796 -32.38 37.20 -3.01
C SER A 796 -32.60 36.44 -1.71
N ASN A 797 -31.67 36.53 -0.76
CA ASN A 797 -31.66 35.73 0.46
C ASN A 797 -32.18 36.47 1.73
N ASN A 798 -32.61 37.73 1.57
CA ASN A 798 -33.11 38.61 2.63
C ASN A 798 -34.46 38.21 3.25
N ARG A 799 -35.03 37.08 2.82
CA ARG A 799 -36.40 36.69 3.13
C ARG A 799 -36.46 35.45 4.02
N VAL A 800 -36.97 35.63 5.24
CA VAL A 800 -37.08 34.55 6.24
C VAL A 800 -38.55 34.22 6.51
N VAL A 801 -38.96 32.98 6.26
CA VAL A 801 -40.36 32.53 6.40
C VAL A 801 -40.51 31.57 7.58
N TYR A 802 -41.62 31.71 8.31
CA TYR A 802 -42.01 30.77 9.37
C TYR A 802 -43.52 30.53 9.36
N GLN A 803 -43.94 29.26 9.29
CA GLN A 803 -45.35 28.92 9.43
C GLN A 803 -45.76 28.95 10.91
N ILE A 804 -46.79 29.73 11.24
CA ILE A 804 -47.24 29.91 12.62
C ILE A 804 -47.99 28.64 13.05
N PRO A 805 -47.54 27.95 14.13
CA PRO A 805 -48.17 26.74 14.63
C PRO A 805 -49.57 26.98 15.20
#